data_AF-A0AAD0LV71-F1
#
_entry.id   AF-A0AAD0LV71-F1
#
_cell.length_a   1.000
_cell.length_b   1.000
_cell.length_c   1.000
_cell.angle_alpha   90.00
_cell.angle_beta   90.00
_cell.angle_gamma   90.00
#
_symmetry.space_group_name_H-M   'P 1'
#
loop_
_entity.id
_entity.type
_entity.pdbx_description
1 polymer ?
#
loop_
_entity_poly.entity_id
_entity_poly.type
_entity_poly.pdbx_seq_one_letter_code
_entity_poly.pdbx_strand_id
1 'polypeptide(L)'
;MEQRGSEFWVKVQDIRQFHQEEDDALTLLWLLEGSADLHTDQRQMTLTADSLTIVNRNQRWQLTSESGNTTMCVMLSGRRIQQLCSDFFTHDYAIPPEAGSSWPPGDELRHLLRQLLVCTLINDQHRYRLEATRWLSEILLLLTSRFQQPARLLLREHHPGVSKRIARVVERINASYTRRITLAEIAGSEFVSEAWLSRLFRKEMGVSFMQYITTLRLEKAADALRLTNRPLHQIALEQGFASTRMMSDLFRRHHQMAPGAYRKQRRHHAGMPRLRPGNGEQLYPVAVDKLFSLLNEAETRGREPLPLNPHPVQERVLDLHLLQPAAPLRHTRMVVTVRELDDLLREDVRRELEKLGEAMPLFGIDIAEPFLSSRLFASGWDDPLMAGYACWYNLHQVFSWLAQKQWTVLLHTGLTTRTDLLARFLQQSVNHFSPEITDRWQFVMHWSTQASEETRAQVWQAQRATLREYLPQATFGVWHRFAPGHTGHNDEALLDSTLLTQADFLACPADANELLDLAQLDPAHLSSSENYPVQKVRQILTSLRQRKLSLPVWLLSWNTLTGNTRATNGWFFRGALLMQNLLGLSEQVWLAGFWLNSGLQGEARANNTIDTSSLALQYNHGLPRPIYWVVWLWRRLRGEVLVNEKNLLLLRHHNGYQLLLRNTVVFNPLLSSEEAFIQRFRQQYHVQLKGLSGRWRIKCHLFDQHNGALYPLIEGVRSERGPDEEMWRWMEHKARPTLSMRDERLHDGWQITASLESNALMLFELAPLLSHET
;
A
#
# COMPACT_ATOMS: atom_id res chain seq x y z
N MET A 1 7.57 -13.73 -9.55
CA MET A 1 6.32 -14.05 -10.27
C MET A 1 6.62 -14.23 -11.76
N GLU A 2 6.37 -15.41 -12.35
CA GLU A 2 6.59 -15.67 -13.78
C GLU A 2 5.26 -15.65 -14.56
N GLN A 3 4.96 -14.58 -15.28
CA GLN A 3 3.87 -14.55 -16.26
C GLN A 3 4.42 -14.90 -17.64
N ARG A 4 3.96 -16.01 -18.24
CA ARG A 4 4.41 -16.50 -19.55
C ARG A 4 3.54 -15.95 -20.67
N GLY A 5 4.16 -15.21 -21.60
CA GLY A 5 3.55 -14.75 -22.86
C GLY A 5 3.67 -13.27 -23.18
N SER A 6 4.44 -12.48 -22.42
CA SER A 6 4.55 -11.03 -22.60
C SER A 6 5.64 -10.61 -23.59
N GLU A 7 5.40 -9.47 -24.23
CA GLU A 7 6.26 -8.77 -25.19
C GLU A 7 7.61 -8.28 -24.59
N PHE A 8 7.72 -8.37 -23.27
CA PHE A 8 8.83 -7.98 -22.42
C PHE A 8 8.75 -8.77 -21.10
N TRP A 9 9.83 -8.88 -20.34
CA TRP A 9 9.77 -9.29 -18.93
C TRP A 9 10.74 -8.47 -18.07
N VAL A 10 10.39 -8.35 -16.79
CA VAL A 10 11.16 -7.63 -15.77
C VAL A 10 11.43 -8.60 -14.61
N LYS A 11 12.69 -8.80 -14.21
CA LYS A 11 13.04 -9.49 -12.95
C LYS A 11 14.10 -8.71 -12.21
N VAL A 12 14.08 -8.85 -10.89
CA VAL A 12 15.17 -8.41 -10.02
C VAL A 12 15.66 -9.60 -9.21
N GLN A 13 16.97 -9.87 -9.26
CA GLN A 13 17.59 -11.08 -8.68
C GLN A 13 18.97 -10.75 -8.09
N ASP A 14 19.43 -11.54 -7.12
CA ASP A 14 20.83 -11.58 -6.69
C ASP A 14 21.56 -12.56 -7.60
N ILE A 15 22.45 -12.02 -8.44
CA ILE A 15 23.10 -12.74 -9.53
C ILE A 15 24.56 -12.99 -9.18
N ARG A 16 24.89 -14.18 -8.66
CA ARG A 16 26.31 -14.54 -8.41
C ARG A 16 27.00 -15.03 -9.67
N GLN A 17 26.27 -15.80 -10.47
CA GLN A 17 26.76 -16.26 -11.77
C GLN A 17 25.58 -16.46 -12.72
N PHE A 18 25.60 -15.75 -13.85
CA PHE A 18 24.62 -15.89 -14.91
C PHE A 18 25.28 -15.75 -16.28
N HIS A 19 24.86 -16.57 -17.24
CA HIS A 19 25.34 -16.53 -18.61
C HIS A 19 24.16 -16.62 -19.56
N GLN A 20 24.11 -15.71 -20.52
CA GLN A 20 23.09 -15.66 -21.56
C GLN A 20 23.74 -15.79 -22.93
N GLU A 21 23.30 -16.79 -23.69
CA GLU A 21 23.68 -16.99 -25.10
C GLU A 21 23.02 -15.94 -26.02
N GLU A 22 23.33 -15.99 -27.32
CA GLU A 22 22.74 -15.09 -28.31
C GLU A 22 21.21 -15.16 -28.31
N ASP A 23 20.56 -14.05 -27.93
CA ASP A 23 19.10 -13.95 -27.90
C ASP A 23 18.58 -12.79 -28.79
N ASP A 24 17.37 -12.99 -29.29
CA ASP A 24 16.61 -12.07 -30.14
C ASP A 24 15.91 -10.98 -29.32
N ALA A 25 16.63 -10.35 -28.39
CA ALA A 25 16.10 -9.37 -27.46
C ALA A 25 17.11 -8.27 -27.12
N LEU A 26 16.61 -7.09 -26.78
CA LEU A 26 17.38 -6.02 -26.15
C LEU A 26 17.25 -6.17 -24.63
N THR A 27 18.36 -6.15 -23.89
CA THR A 27 18.35 -6.28 -22.43
C THR A 27 18.91 -5.03 -21.76
N LEU A 28 18.15 -4.46 -20.82
CA LEU A 28 18.59 -3.39 -19.95
C LEU A 28 18.97 -4.00 -18.60
N LEU A 29 20.19 -3.74 -18.14
CA LEU A 29 20.73 -4.21 -16.87
C LEU A 29 21.01 -3.02 -15.95
N TRP A 30 20.37 -3.01 -14.78
CA TRP A 30 20.58 -1.98 -13.76
C TRP A 30 21.02 -2.64 -12.45
N LEU A 31 22.22 -2.32 -11.98
CA LEU A 31 22.74 -2.82 -10.71
C LEU A 31 22.30 -1.88 -9.58
N LEU A 32 21.25 -2.25 -8.86
CA LEU A 32 20.69 -1.43 -7.77
C LEU A 32 21.62 -1.40 -6.55
N GLU A 33 22.28 -2.52 -6.23
CA GLU A 33 23.18 -2.62 -5.08
C GLU A 33 24.26 -3.69 -5.32
N GLY A 34 25.44 -3.45 -4.75
CA GLY A 34 26.59 -4.36 -4.81
C GLY A 34 27.55 -4.04 -5.96
N SER A 35 28.39 -5.02 -6.29
CA SER A 35 29.30 -4.97 -7.44
C SER A 35 29.17 -6.25 -8.27
N ALA A 36 29.27 -6.14 -9.59
CA ALA A 36 29.24 -7.28 -10.49
C ALA A 36 30.12 -7.02 -11.72
N ASP A 37 30.80 -8.04 -12.19
CA ASP A 37 31.59 -7.97 -13.42
C ASP A 37 30.75 -8.45 -14.59
N LEU A 38 30.51 -7.55 -15.55
CA LEU A 38 29.80 -7.84 -16.79
C LEU A 38 30.81 -8.10 -17.90
N HIS A 39 30.77 -9.31 -18.43
CA HIS A 39 31.55 -9.73 -19.59
C HIS A 39 30.62 -9.81 -20.79
N THR A 40 30.85 -8.97 -21.79
CA THR A 40 30.18 -9.04 -23.10
C THR A 40 31.19 -9.44 -24.17
N ASP A 41 30.73 -9.86 -25.35
CA ASP A 41 31.60 -10.19 -26.49
C ASP A 41 32.62 -9.09 -26.84
N GLN A 42 32.38 -7.84 -26.43
CA GLN A 42 33.18 -6.68 -26.81
C GLN A 42 33.97 -6.04 -25.66
N ARG A 43 33.48 -6.18 -24.41
CA ARG A 43 34.01 -5.44 -23.25
C ARG A 43 33.79 -6.22 -21.96
N GLN A 44 34.79 -6.14 -21.09
CA GLN A 44 34.70 -6.49 -19.68
C GLN A 44 34.61 -5.18 -18.89
N MET A 45 33.59 -5.05 -18.05
CA MET A 45 33.40 -3.88 -17.20
C MET A 45 32.93 -4.29 -15.80
N THR A 46 33.48 -3.64 -14.78
CA THR A 46 33.01 -3.78 -13.42
C THR A 46 31.88 -2.79 -13.19
N LEU A 47 30.70 -3.32 -12.90
CA LEU A 47 29.50 -2.60 -12.54
C LEU A 47 29.51 -2.35 -11.03
N THR A 48 29.34 -1.09 -10.64
CA THR A 48 29.15 -0.66 -9.25
C THR A 48 27.68 -0.34 -8.99
N ALA A 49 27.29 -0.13 -7.73
CA ALA A 49 25.94 0.29 -7.38
C ALA A 49 25.49 1.50 -8.22
N ASP A 50 24.24 1.46 -8.65
CA ASP A 50 23.55 2.38 -9.57
C ASP A 50 24.03 2.42 -11.03
N SER A 51 24.93 1.51 -11.42
CA SER A 51 25.36 1.41 -12.82
C SER A 51 24.28 0.80 -13.72
N LEU A 52 24.06 1.45 -14.87
CA LEU A 52 23.08 1.03 -15.88
C LEU A 52 23.81 0.69 -17.18
N THR A 53 23.47 -0.45 -17.80
CA THR A 53 24.07 -0.93 -19.05
C THR A 53 23.01 -1.49 -20.01
N ILE A 54 23.26 -1.34 -21.31
CA ILE A 54 22.41 -1.87 -22.38
C ILE A 54 23.17 -2.99 -23.09
N VAL A 55 22.57 -4.17 -23.17
CA VAL A 55 23.06 -5.29 -23.99
C VAL A 55 22.20 -5.37 -25.25
N ASN A 56 22.85 -5.21 -26.41
CA ASN A 56 22.18 -5.19 -27.70
C ASN A 56 21.82 -6.61 -28.17
N ARG A 57 20.94 -6.68 -29.17
CA ARG A 57 20.44 -7.93 -29.74
C ARG A 57 21.59 -8.80 -30.27
N ASN A 58 21.47 -10.13 -30.11
CA ASN A 58 22.46 -11.12 -30.52
C ASN A 58 23.86 -10.94 -29.90
N GLN A 59 23.96 -10.31 -28.72
CA GLN A 59 25.21 -10.25 -27.95
C GLN A 59 25.18 -11.28 -26.83
N ARG A 60 26.29 -12.00 -26.65
CA ARG A 60 26.49 -12.88 -25.50
C ARG A 60 26.97 -12.05 -24.33
N TRP A 61 26.48 -12.40 -23.15
CA TRP A 61 26.92 -11.74 -21.93
C TRP A 61 26.89 -12.67 -20.73
N GLN A 62 27.81 -12.44 -19.81
CA GLN A 62 27.95 -13.12 -18.55
C GLN A 62 28.06 -12.08 -17.43
N LEU A 63 27.38 -12.31 -16.33
CA LEU A 63 27.46 -11.50 -15.12
C LEU A 63 27.95 -12.37 -13.97
N THR A 64 29.04 -11.96 -13.33
CA THR A 64 29.63 -12.66 -12.18
C THR A 64 29.81 -11.71 -11.01
N SER A 65 29.58 -12.17 -9.80
CA SER A 65 29.75 -11.37 -8.59
C SER A 65 30.21 -12.21 -7.42
N GLU A 66 31.21 -11.72 -6.69
CA GLU A 66 31.74 -12.36 -5.48
C GLU A 66 30.84 -12.09 -4.25
N SER A 67 30.10 -10.98 -4.26
CA SER A 67 29.27 -10.51 -3.14
C SER A 67 27.79 -10.49 -3.50
N GLY A 68 26.91 -10.28 -2.51
CA GLY A 68 25.47 -10.21 -2.77
C GLY A 68 25.13 -8.97 -3.57
N ASN A 69 24.41 -9.13 -4.67
CA ASN A 69 23.96 -7.99 -5.46
C ASN A 69 22.44 -7.96 -5.64
N THR A 70 21.97 -6.86 -6.21
CA THR A 70 20.57 -6.71 -6.59
C THR A 70 20.53 -6.13 -7.99
N THR A 71 20.26 -6.97 -8.97
CA THR A 71 20.30 -6.60 -10.39
C THR A 71 18.90 -6.67 -11.00
N MET A 72 18.44 -5.56 -11.56
CA MET A 72 17.21 -5.47 -12.34
C MET A 72 17.52 -5.74 -13.82
N CYS A 73 16.81 -6.71 -14.40
CA CYS A 73 16.90 -7.09 -15.81
C CYS A 73 15.55 -6.82 -16.49
N VAL A 74 15.56 -5.97 -17.52
CA VAL A 74 14.41 -5.75 -18.41
C VAL A 74 14.75 -6.25 -19.79
N MET A 75 14.04 -7.29 -20.24
CA MET A 75 14.27 -7.89 -21.55
C MET A 75 13.11 -7.56 -22.48
N LEU A 76 13.44 -7.02 -23.65
CA LEU A 76 12.47 -6.58 -24.67
C LEU A 76 12.58 -7.44 -25.92
N SER A 77 11.48 -8.06 -26.33
CA SER A 77 11.49 -8.95 -27.50
C SER A 77 11.74 -8.19 -28.80
N GLY A 78 12.72 -8.64 -29.59
CA GLY A 78 13.06 -8.04 -30.88
C GLY A 78 11.87 -8.01 -31.85
N ARG A 79 11.04 -9.06 -31.86
CA ARG A 79 9.85 -9.13 -32.73
C ARG A 79 8.83 -8.03 -32.44
N ARG A 80 8.61 -7.70 -31.17
CA ARG A 80 7.64 -6.65 -30.81
C ARG A 80 8.18 -5.27 -31.14
N ILE A 81 9.44 -5.02 -30.80
CA ILE A 81 10.09 -3.75 -31.13
C ILE A 81 10.06 -3.52 -32.65
N GLN A 82 10.36 -4.54 -33.46
CA GLN A 82 10.30 -4.46 -34.92
C GLN A 82 8.88 -4.19 -35.47
N GLN A 83 7.83 -4.61 -34.77
CA GLN A 83 6.45 -4.28 -35.15
C GLN A 83 6.11 -2.81 -34.86
N LEU A 84 6.70 -2.22 -33.82
CA LEU A 84 6.47 -0.82 -33.44
C LEU A 84 7.36 0.14 -34.23
N CYS A 85 8.62 -0.25 -34.46
CA CYS A 85 9.62 0.51 -35.21
C CYS A 85 10.54 -0.46 -35.97
N SER A 86 10.36 -0.55 -37.28
CA SER A 86 11.14 -1.45 -38.16
C SER A 86 12.63 -1.17 -38.11
N ASP A 87 12.99 0.10 -37.93
CA ASP A 87 14.35 0.59 -38.05
C ASP A 87 15.08 0.59 -36.70
N PHE A 88 14.43 0.18 -35.61
CA PHE A 88 15.01 0.25 -34.27
C PHE A 88 16.36 -0.46 -34.15
N PHE A 89 16.49 -1.65 -34.74
CA PHE A 89 17.72 -2.44 -34.70
C PHE A 89 18.73 -2.09 -35.81
N THR A 90 18.53 -0.98 -36.52
CA THR A 90 19.57 -0.43 -37.43
C THR A 90 20.67 0.32 -36.68
N HIS A 91 20.44 0.59 -35.40
CA HIS A 91 21.36 1.27 -34.50
C HIS A 91 21.63 0.37 -33.28
N ASP A 92 22.83 0.50 -32.71
CA ASP A 92 23.12 -0.04 -31.38
C ASP A 92 22.80 1.03 -30.35
N TYR A 93 22.50 0.61 -29.13
CA TYR A 93 22.19 1.49 -28.02
C TYR A 93 23.22 1.33 -26.92
N ALA A 94 23.75 2.44 -26.43
CA ALA A 94 24.67 2.43 -25.30
C ALA A 94 24.58 3.73 -24.51
N ILE A 95 24.82 3.60 -23.19
CA ILE A 95 24.78 4.73 -22.27
C ILE A 95 26.11 5.49 -22.41
N PRO A 96 26.08 6.80 -22.72
CA PRO A 96 27.29 7.60 -22.83
C PRO A 96 27.98 7.73 -21.46
N PRO A 97 29.33 7.80 -21.40
CA PRO A 97 30.04 8.01 -20.15
C PRO A 97 29.65 9.35 -19.52
N GLU A 98 29.38 9.35 -18.21
CA GLU A 98 28.90 10.49 -17.43
C GLU A 98 30.01 11.54 -17.22
N ALA A 99 30.34 12.30 -18.28
CA ALA A 99 31.30 13.40 -18.20
C ALA A 99 30.59 14.73 -17.87
N GLY A 100 30.36 14.99 -16.58
CA GLY A 100 30.22 16.35 -16.03
C GLY A 100 29.07 17.24 -16.52
N SER A 101 27.98 16.70 -17.08
CA SER A 101 26.76 17.48 -17.35
C SER A 101 25.88 17.57 -16.08
N SER A 102 25.18 18.70 -15.92
CA SER A 102 24.24 18.93 -14.80
C SER A 102 23.05 17.94 -14.75
N TRP A 103 22.89 17.11 -15.79
CA TRP A 103 21.90 16.06 -15.97
C TRP A 103 22.60 14.87 -16.66
N PRO A 104 22.86 13.75 -15.98
CA PRO A 104 23.29 12.50 -16.62
C PRO A 104 22.14 11.95 -17.48
N PRO A 105 22.33 11.63 -18.77
CA PRO A 105 21.29 11.05 -19.62
C PRO A 105 20.67 9.75 -19.04
N GLY A 106 21.42 9.01 -18.21
CA GLY A 106 20.99 7.77 -17.56
C GLY A 106 19.89 7.94 -16.52
N ASP A 107 19.73 9.11 -15.91
CA ASP A 107 18.76 9.34 -14.81
C ASP A 107 17.31 9.19 -15.29
N GLU A 108 16.98 9.74 -16.45
CA GLU A 108 15.64 9.60 -17.03
C GLU A 108 15.30 8.13 -17.35
N LEU A 109 16.28 7.35 -17.80
CA LEU A 109 16.09 5.92 -18.08
C LEU A 109 15.94 5.11 -16.79
N ARG A 110 16.76 5.39 -15.76
CA ARG A 110 16.61 4.81 -14.41
C ARG A 110 15.23 5.07 -13.83
N HIS A 111 14.73 6.30 -13.95
CA HIS A 111 13.38 6.67 -13.52
C HIS A 111 12.29 5.83 -14.21
N LEU A 112 12.33 5.72 -15.54
CA LEU A 112 11.34 4.93 -16.30
C LEU A 112 11.41 3.43 -15.94
N LEU A 113 12.61 2.90 -15.71
CA LEU A 113 12.80 1.52 -15.25
C LEU A 113 12.22 1.31 -13.85
N ARG A 114 12.44 2.25 -12.92
CA ARG A 114 11.82 2.24 -11.58
C ARG A 114 10.30 2.22 -11.67
N GLN A 115 9.71 3.08 -12.49
CA GLN A 115 8.26 3.10 -12.68
C GLN A 115 7.72 1.79 -13.27
N LEU A 116 8.42 1.21 -14.25
CA LEU A 116 8.07 -0.10 -14.80
C LEU A 116 8.13 -1.21 -13.74
N LEU A 117 9.15 -1.20 -12.88
CA LEU A 117 9.29 -2.16 -11.78
C LEU A 117 8.17 -2.00 -10.76
N VAL A 118 7.86 -0.77 -10.34
CA VAL A 118 6.74 -0.47 -9.44
C VAL A 118 5.42 -1.03 -10.00
N CYS A 119 5.12 -0.79 -11.28
CA CYS A 119 3.94 -1.39 -11.95
C CYS A 119 3.90 -2.91 -11.85
N THR A 120 5.06 -3.60 -11.97
CA THR A 120 5.12 -5.07 -11.87
C THR A 120 4.82 -5.59 -10.47
N LEU A 121 5.05 -4.78 -9.43
CA LEU A 121 4.85 -5.16 -8.03
C LEU A 121 3.38 -5.03 -7.57
N ILE A 122 2.55 -4.22 -8.26
CA ILE A 122 1.20 -3.82 -7.80
C ILE A 122 0.07 -4.77 -8.28
N ASN A 123 0.33 -5.63 -9.26
CA ASN A 123 -0.48 -6.80 -9.64
C ASN A 123 -2.02 -6.63 -9.73
N ASP A 124 -2.51 -5.67 -10.53
CA ASP A 124 -3.86 -5.73 -11.12
C ASP A 124 -3.75 -6.22 -12.59
N GLN A 125 -4.07 -7.50 -12.82
CA GLN A 125 -3.63 -8.26 -14.01
C GLN A 125 -4.02 -7.66 -15.37
N HIS A 126 -5.10 -6.87 -15.44
CA HIS A 126 -5.57 -6.28 -16.69
C HIS A 126 -4.98 -4.89 -16.96
N ARG A 127 -4.92 -4.02 -15.94
CA ARG A 127 -4.37 -2.65 -16.07
C ARG A 127 -2.85 -2.64 -16.14
N TYR A 128 -2.20 -3.57 -15.44
CA TYR A 128 -0.75 -3.77 -15.44
C TYR A 128 -0.15 -3.76 -16.87
N ARG A 129 -0.77 -4.49 -17.80
CA ARG A 129 -0.23 -4.62 -19.16
C ARG A 129 -0.26 -3.31 -19.95
N LEU A 130 -1.31 -2.52 -19.79
CA LEU A 130 -1.44 -1.23 -20.48
C LEU A 130 -0.45 -0.22 -19.93
N GLU A 131 -0.33 -0.12 -18.61
CA GLU A 131 0.61 0.81 -17.97
C GLU A 131 2.06 0.42 -18.24
N ALA A 132 2.40 -0.86 -18.18
CA ALA A 132 3.73 -1.34 -18.54
C ALA A 132 4.04 -1.07 -20.02
N THR A 133 3.07 -1.23 -20.93
CA THR A 133 3.26 -0.88 -22.35
C THR A 133 3.51 0.62 -22.55
N ARG A 134 2.86 1.50 -21.77
CA ARG A 134 3.13 2.93 -21.78
C ARG A 134 4.58 3.22 -21.40
N TRP A 135 5.02 2.73 -20.24
CA TRP A 135 6.40 2.93 -19.76
C TRP A 135 7.44 2.38 -20.72
N LEU A 136 7.19 1.20 -21.30
CA LEU A 136 8.06 0.63 -22.32
C LEU A 136 8.13 1.48 -23.59
N SER A 137 7.02 2.07 -24.00
CA SER A 137 7.00 2.96 -25.16
C SER A 137 7.82 4.23 -24.91
N GLU A 138 7.75 4.78 -23.69
CA GLU A 138 8.58 5.90 -23.25
C GLU A 138 10.06 5.52 -23.19
N ILE A 139 10.40 4.33 -22.67
CA ILE A 139 11.77 3.79 -22.68
C ILE A 139 12.28 3.66 -24.11
N LEU A 140 11.52 3.05 -25.02
CA LEU A 140 11.92 2.87 -26.41
C LEU A 140 12.12 4.22 -27.12
N LEU A 141 11.24 5.20 -26.87
CA LEU A 141 11.38 6.55 -27.40
C LEU A 141 12.67 7.21 -26.89
N LEU A 142 12.95 7.09 -25.59
CA LEU A 142 14.16 7.64 -25.00
C LEU A 142 15.43 6.98 -25.58
N LEU A 143 15.42 5.66 -25.74
CA LEU A 143 16.49 4.91 -26.41
C LEU A 143 16.74 5.44 -27.82
N THR A 144 15.68 5.59 -28.63
CA THR A 144 15.79 6.09 -30.01
C THR A 144 16.17 7.56 -30.13
N SER A 145 15.94 8.38 -29.10
CA SER A 145 16.21 9.81 -29.17
C SER A 145 17.57 10.22 -28.60
N ARG A 146 18.07 9.51 -27.57
CA ARG A 146 19.25 9.95 -26.80
C ARG A 146 20.36 8.91 -26.62
N PHE A 147 20.08 7.63 -26.86
CA PHE A 147 21.03 6.53 -26.62
C PHE A 147 21.47 5.81 -27.90
N GLN A 148 21.06 6.31 -29.06
CA GLN A 148 21.48 5.76 -30.34
C GLN A 148 22.97 5.99 -30.58
N GLN A 149 23.66 4.91 -30.95
CA GLN A 149 24.98 4.96 -31.53
C GLN A 149 24.92 4.35 -32.93
N PRO A 150 25.78 4.80 -33.86
CA PRO A 150 25.94 4.11 -35.14
C PRO A 150 26.22 2.64 -34.82
N ALA A 151 25.38 1.72 -35.31
CA ALA A 151 25.60 0.31 -35.08
C ALA A 151 27.04 -0.01 -35.46
N ARG A 152 27.81 -0.57 -34.52
CA ARG A 152 29.11 -1.11 -34.89
C ARG A 152 28.77 -2.31 -35.73
N LEU A 153 28.80 -2.12 -37.04
CA LEU A 153 28.91 -3.18 -38.02
C LEU A 153 30.10 -4.03 -37.58
N LEU A 154 29.87 -5.02 -36.72
CA LEU A 154 30.63 -6.24 -36.77
C LEU A 154 30.60 -6.59 -38.26
N LEU A 155 31.79 -6.62 -38.84
CA LEU A 155 32.06 -7.06 -40.19
C LEU A 155 31.53 -8.50 -40.34
N ARG A 156 30.21 -8.65 -40.40
CA ARG A 156 29.56 -9.72 -41.12
C ARG A 156 29.83 -9.34 -42.56
N GLU A 157 30.65 -10.16 -43.20
CA GLU A 157 30.95 -10.08 -44.63
C GLU A 157 29.71 -9.60 -45.38
N HIS A 158 29.91 -8.53 -46.16
CA HIS A 158 28.93 -7.90 -47.04
C HIS A 158 27.81 -8.85 -47.49
N HIS A 159 26.70 -8.87 -46.76
CA HIS A 159 25.40 -8.95 -47.41
C HIS A 159 24.97 -7.50 -47.62
N PRO A 160 25.06 -6.97 -48.85
CA PRO A 160 24.74 -5.59 -49.13
C PRO A 160 23.32 -5.34 -48.63
N GLY A 161 23.19 -4.36 -47.74
CA GLY A 161 21.91 -3.95 -47.19
C GLY A 161 20.89 -3.81 -48.31
N VAL A 162 19.72 -4.39 -48.06
CA VAL A 162 18.55 -4.30 -48.92
C VAL A 162 18.42 -2.88 -49.45
N SER A 163 18.50 -2.72 -50.77
CA SER A 163 18.41 -1.41 -51.41
C SER A 163 17.12 -0.71 -50.96
N LYS A 164 17.14 0.63 -50.82
CA LYS A 164 15.93 1.43 -50.54
C LYS A 164 14.74 1.08 -51.45
N ARG A 165 15.04 0.53 -52.64
CA ARG A 165 14.06 0.02 -53.61
C ARG A 165 13.44 -1.31 -53.15
N ILE A 166 14.22 -2.29 -52.70
CA ILE A 166 13.66 -3.55 -52.18
C ILE A 166 12.91 -3.32 -50.85
N ALA A 167 13.33 -2.38 -50.00
CA ALA A 167 12.57 -2.01 -48.80
C ALA A 167 11.14 -1.53 -49.12
N ARG A 168 10.98 -0.64 -50.12
CA ARG A 168 9.66 -0.21 -50.61
C ARG A 168 8.85 -1.34 -51.26
N VAL A 169 9.53 -2.22 -52.00
CA VAL A 169 8.89 -3.43 -52.55
C VAL A 169 8.36 -4.32 -51.44
N VAL A 170 9.10 -4.53 -50.36
CA VAL A 170 8.68 -5.31 -49.18
C VAL A 170 7.53 -4.63 -48.44
N GLU A 171 7.57 -3.32 -48.24
CA GLU A 171 6.49 -2.55 -47.63
C GLU A 171 5.18 -2.69 -48.43
N ARG A 172 5.27 -2.62 -49.76
CA ARG A 172 4.12 -2.80 -50.65
C ARG A 172 3.58 -4.22 -50.63
N ILE A 173 4.47 -5.22 -50.54
CA ILE A 173 4.07 -6.61 -50.31
C ILE A 173 3.33 -6.73 -48.98
N ASN A 174 3.86 -6.18 -47.88
CA ASN A 174 3.23 -6.22 -46.56
C ASN A 174 1.87 -5.51 -46.50
N ALA A 175 1.68 -4.43 -47.26
CA ALA A 175 0.40 -3.72 -47.33
C ALA A 175 -0.68 -4.49 -48.12
N SER A 176 -0.29 -5.40 -49.03
CA SER A 176 -1.20 -6.01 -50.02
C SER A 176 -1.11 -7.54 -50.12
N TYR A 177 -0.39 -8.23 -49.24
CA TYR A 177 -0.08 -9.67 -49.36
C TYR A 177 -1.32 -10.57 -49.40
N THR A 178 -2.47 -10.11 -48.90
CA THR A 178 -3.74 -10.85 -48.91
C THR A 178 -4.35 -10.95 -50.31
N ARG A 179 -3.91 -10.11 -51.26
CA ARG A 179 -4.36 -10.07 -52.66
C ARG A 179 -3.36 -10.80 -53.56
N ARG A 180 -3.75 -11.13 -54.79
CA ARG A 180 -2.82 -11.71 -55.78
C ARG A 180 -1.87 -10.62 -56.29
N ILE A 181 -0.68 -10.55 -55.71
CA ILE A 181 0.41 -9.68 -56.17
C ILE A 181 1.17 -10.37 -57.28
N THR A 182 1.42 -9.68 -58.39
CA THR A 182 2.31 -10.16 -59.46
C THR A 182 3.62 -9.40 -59.49
N LEU A 183 4.68 -10.05 -59.97
CA LEU A 183 5.97 -9.38 -60.14
C LEU A 183 5.87 -8.22 -61.15
N ALA A 184 5.06 -8.38 -62.20
CA ALA A 184 4.77 -7.35 -63.21
C ALA A 184 4.20 -6.06 -62.60
N GLU A 185 3.23 -6.20 -61.70
CA GLU A 185 2.59 -5.08 -61.01
C GLU A 185 3.59 -4.29 -60.16
N ILE A 186 4.43 -4.98 -59.39
CA ILE A 186 5.44 -4.32 -58.55
C ILE A 186 6.56 -3.72 -59.41
N ALA A 187 7.01 -4.42 -60.44
CA ALA A 187 8.05 -3.93 -61.36
C ALA A 187 7.61 -2.66 -62.10
N GLY A 188 6.38 -2.63 -62.60
CA GLY A 188 5.78 -1.45 -63.22
C GLY A 188 5.68 -0.26 -62.25
N SER A 189 5.36 -0.54 -60.98
CA SER A 189 5.26 0.50 -59.95
C SER A 189 6.59 1.12 -59.52
N GLU A 190 7.70 0.42 -59.76
CA GLU A 190 9.08 0.89 -59.49
C GLU A 190 9.83 1.29 -60.78
N PHE A 191 9.14 1.35 -61.93
CA PHE A 191 9.68 1.69 -63.24
C PHE A 191 10.89 0.80 -63.66
N VAL A 192 10.81 -0.50 -63.39
CA VAL A 192 11.86 -1.47 -63.73
C VAL A 192 11.30 -2.66 -64.51
N SER A 193 12.17 -3.38 -65.22
CA SER A 193 11.77 -4.64 -65.85
C SER A 193 11.60 -5.75 -64.80
N GLU A 194 10.66 -6.66 -65.05
CA GLU A 194 10.43 -7.85 -64.21
C GLU A 194 11.69 -8.69 -64.03
N ALA A 195 12.46 -8.87 -65.10
CA ALA A 195 13.69 -9.65 -65.09
C ALA A 195 14.75 -9.04 -64.17
N TRP A 196 14.85 -7.70 -64.17
CA TRP A 196 15.77 -6.99 -63.29
C TRP A 196 15.30 -7.05 -61.83
N LEU A 197 14.01 -6.81 -61.57
CA LEU A 197 13.47 -6.88 -60.21
C LEU A 197 13.57 -8.29 -59.62
N SER A 198 13.31 -9.35 -60.40
CA SER A 198 13.46 -10.72 -59.93
C SER A 198 14.92 -11.05 -59.56
N ARG A 199 15.88 -10.60 -60.37
CA ARG A 199 17.31 -10.82 -60.11
C ARG A 199 17.76 -10.04 -58.88
N LEU A 200 17.34 -8.77 -58.77
CA LEU A 200 17.66 -7.93 -57.62
C LEU A 200 17.04 -8.46 -56.32
N PHE A 201 15.75 -8.79 -56.35
CA PHE A 201 15.03 -9.32 -55.18
C PHE A 201 15.64 -10.63 -54.71
N ARG A 202 15.98 -11.55 -55.63
CA ARG A 202 16.64 -12.81 -55.26
C ARG A 202 18.06 -12.60 -54.74
N LYS A 203 18.79 -11.63 -55.28
CA LYS A 203 20.14 -11.26 -54.84
C LYS A 203 20.13 -10.66 -53.43
N GLU A 204 19.17 -9.80 -53.12
CA GLU A 204 19.13 -9.07 -51.84
C GLU A 204 18.35 -9.81 -50.74
N MET A 205 17.27 -10.53 -51.07
CA MET A 205 16.42 -11.23 -50.09
C MET A 205 16.75 -12.72 -49.95
N GLY A 206 17.67 -13.26 -50.77
CA GLY A 206 18.07 -14.67 -50.77
C GLY A 206 17.00 -15.66 -51.28
N VAL A 207 15.76 -15.20 -51.46
CA VAL A 207 14.62 -16.00 -51.94
C VAL A 207 13.95 -15.34 -53.13
N SER A 208 13.22 -16.11 -53.93
CA SER A 208 12.43 -15.53 -55.03
C SER A 208 11.24 -14.72 -54.49
N PHE A 209 10.79 -13.74 -55.28
CA PHE A 209 9.63 -12.90 -54.97
C PHE A 209 8.38 -13.70 -54.55
N MET A 210 8.06 -14.77 -55.28
CA MET A 210 6.91 -15.62 -54.97
C MET A 210 7.11 -16.47 -53.71
N GLN A 211 8.34 -16.92 -53.44
CA GLN A 211 8.67 -17.64 -52.21
C GLN A 211 8.51 -16.72 -51.00
N TYR A 212 8.98 -15.46 -51.09
CA TYR A 212 8.84 -14.48 -50.02
C TYR A 212 7.39 -14.22 -49.63
N ILE A 213 6.51 -13.96 -50.62
CA ILE A 213 5.07 -13.77 -50.37
C ILE A 213 4.46 -15.03 -49.73
N THR A 214 4.87 -16.21 -50.20
CA THR A 214 4.36 -17.48 -49.68
C THR A 214 4.76 -17.68 -48.22
N THR A 215 6.02 -17.42 -47.87
CA THR A 215 6.53 -17.50 -46.49
C THR A 215 5.82 -16.50 -45.58
N LEU A 216 5.67 -15.25 -46.01
CA LEU A 216 4.95 -14.22 -45.26
C LEU A 216 3.50 -14.64 -44.96
N ARG A 217 2.79 -15.17 -45.95
CA ARG A 217 1.42 -15.69 -45.77
C ARG A 217 1.37 -16.87 -44.80
N LEU A 218 2.36 -17.76 -44.84
CA LEU A 218 2.45 -18.90 -43.93
C LEU A 218 2.74 -18.46 -42.48
N GLU A 219 3.59 -17.45 -42.27
CA GLU A 219 3.86 -16.87 -40.96
C GLU A 219 2.61 -16.19 -40.37
N LYS A 220 1.90 -15.38 -41.16
CA LYS A 220 0.63 -14.77 -40.73
C LYS A 220 -0.45 -15.81 -40.47
N ALA A 221 -0.49 -16.89 -41.26
CA ALA A 221 -1.36 -18.02 -40.99
C ALA A 221 -0.97 -18.74 -39.69
N ALA A 222 0.32 -18.90 -39.38
CA ALA A 222 0.79 -19.47 -38.12
C ALA A 222 0.36 -18.62 -36.91
N ASP A 223 0.42 -17.29 -37.02
CA ASP A 223 -0.05 -16.38 -35.98
C ASP A 223 -1.57 -16.44 -35.81
N ALA A 224 -2.34 -16.46 -36.90
CA ALA A 224 -3.79 -16.63 -36.85
C ALA A 224 -4.19 -17.99 -36.21
N LEU A 225 -3.41 -19.05 -36.47
CA LEU A 225 -3.58 -20.37 -35.84
C LEU A 225 -3.26 -20.38 -34.34
N ARG A 226 -2.41 -19.48 -33.86
CA ARG A 226 -2.05 -19.32 -32.44
C ARG A 226 -3.04 -18.46 -31.68
N LEU A 227 -3.46 -17.35 -32.29
CA LEU A 227 -4.20 -16.29 -31.62
C LEU A 227 -5.73 -16.47 -31.70
N THR A 228 -6.22 -17.32 -32.59
CA THR A 228 -7.67 -17.45 -32.86
C THR A 228 -8.14 -18.90 -32.96
N ASN A 229 -9.43 -19.11 -32.75
CA ASN A 229 -10.10 -20.40 -32.97
C ASN A 229 -10.74 -20.51 -34.37
N ARG A 230 -10.41 -19.59 -35.29
CA ARG A 230 -11.04 -19.54 -36.62
C ARG A 230 -10.84 -20.85 -37.40
N PRO A 231 -11.81 -21.31 -38.19
CA PRO A 231 -11.66 -22.51 -39.00
C PRO A 231 -10.56 -22.32 -40.07
N LEU A 232 -9.87 -23.42 -40.43
CA LEU A 232 -8.71 -23.37 -41.35
C LEU A 232 -9.04 -22.75 -42.71
N HIS A 233 -10.27 -22.92 -43.20
CA HIS A 233 -10.68 -22.33 -44.47
C HIS A 233 -10.73 -20.81 -44.42
N GLN A 234 -11.20 -20.24 -43.31
CA GLN A 234 -11.26 -18.80 -43.10
C GLN A 234 -9.86 -18.20 -42.97
N ILE A 235 -8.97 -18.87 -42.24
CA ILE A 235 -7.56 -18.45 -42.14
C ILE A 235 -6.90 -18.47 -43.52
N ALA A 236 -7.12 -19.51 -44.33
CA ALA A 236 -6.56 -19.58 -45.67
C ALA A 236 -7.03 -18.41 -46.57
N LEU A 237 -8.32 -18.07 -46.50
CA LEU A 237 -8.91 -16.97 -47.27
C LEU A 237 -8.35 -15.61 -46.81
N GLU A 238 -8.35 -15.34 -45.51
CA GLU A 238 -7.88 -14.09 -44.93
C GLU A 238 -6.39 -13.83 -45.20
N GLN A 239 -5.58 -14.89 -45.28
CA GLN A 239 -4.15 -14.79 -45.58
C GLN A 239 -3.83 -14.87 -47.10
N GLY A 240 -4.84 -14.84 -47.98
CA GLY A 240 -4.65 -14.75 -49.43
C GLY A 240 -4.24 -16.06 -50.13
N PHE A 241 -4.49 -17.22 -49.52
CA PHE A 241 -4.28 -18.51 -50.18
C PHE A 241 -5.48 -18.86 -51.09
N ALA A 242 -5.20 -19.42 -52.27
CA ALA A 242 -6.23 -19.81 -53.24
C ALA A 242 -7.12 -20.97 -52.75
N SER A 243 -6.62 -21.79 -51.82
CA SER A 243 -7.41 -22.84 -51.18
C SER A 243 -6.82 -23.25 -49.83
N THR A 244 -7.66 -23.81 -48.97
CA THR A 244 -7.25 -24.40 -47.69
C THR A 244 -6.28 -25.57 -47.87
N ARG A 245 -6.41 -26.33 -48.96
CA ARG A 245 -5.52 -27.43 -49.32
C ARG A 245 -4.12 -26.91 -49.65
N MET A 246 -4.02 -25.89 -50.50
CA MET A 246 -2.76 -25.24 -50.85
C MET A 246 -2.04 -24.67 -49.62
N MET A 247 -2.77 -23.95 -48.76
CA MET A 247 -2.23 -23.48 -47.48
C MET A 247 -1.71 -24.64 -46.63
N SER A 248 -2.49 -25.72 -46.48
CA SER A 248 -2.12 -26.84 -45.61
C SER A 248 -0.91 -27.61 -46.11
N ASP A 249 -0.79 -27.81 -47.42
CA ASP A 249 0.36 -28.51 -48.03
C ASP A 249 1.63 -27.68 -47.90
N LEU A 250 1.57 -26.37 -48.17
CA LEU A 250 2.69 -25.46 -48.01
C LEU A 250 3.09 -25.29 -46.54
N PHE A 251 2.12 -25.20 -45.64
CA PHE A 251 2.35 -25.10 -44.20
C PHE A 251 3.02 -26.36 -43.66
N ARG A 252 2.60 -27.55 -44.11
CA ARG A 252 3.24 -28.82 -43.75
C ARG A 252 4.67 -28.89 -44.24
N ARG A 253 4.94 -28.42 -45.46
CA ARG A 253 6.32 -28.37 -46.00
C ARG A 253 7.20 -27.39 -45.24
N HIS A 254 6.66 -26.24 -44.84
CA HIS A 254 7.42 -25.19 -44.16
C HIS A 254 7.65 -25.46 -42.66
N HIS A 255 6.61 -25.87 -41.94
CA HIS A 255 6.67 -26.10 -40.49
C HIS A 255 6.81 -27.57 -40.09
N GLN A 256 6.99 -28.47 -41.07
CA GLN A 256 7.08 -29.93 -40.90
C GLN A 256 5.87 -30.58 -40.19
N MET A 257 4.75 -29.85 -40.06
CA MET A 257 3.54 -30.33 -39.40
C MET A 257 2.28 -29.70 -40.00
N ALA A 258 1.16 -30.42 -39.93
CA ALA A 258 -0.11 -29.92 -40.47
C ALA A 258 -0.67 -28.74 -39.64
N PRO A 259 -1.36 -27.75 -40.23
CA PRO A 259 -1.93 -26.60 -39.51
C PRO A 259 -2.82 -26.96 -38.31
N GLY A 260 -3.62 -28.03 -38.43
CA GLY A 260 -4.46 -28.53 -37.34
C GLY A 260 -3.65 -29.17 -36.20
N ALA A 261 -2.56 -29.88 -36.54
CA ALA A 261 -1.61 -30.41 -35.56
C ALA A 261 -0.82 -29.27 -34.90
N TYR A 262 -0.42 -28.25 -35.65
CA TYR A 262 0.23 -27.03 -35.15
C TYR A 262 -0.62 -26.32 -34.08
N ARG A 263 -1.94 -26.21 -34.33
CA ARG A 263 -2.91 -25.66 -33.38
C ARG A 263 -3.07 -26.53 -32.12
N LYS A 264 -3.10 -27.87 -32.27
CA LYS A 264 -3.23 -28.82 -31.15
C LYS A 264 -1.96 -28.93 -30.32
N GLN A 265 -0.79 -28.94 -30.96
CA GLN A 265 0.51 -29.07 -30.31
C GLN A 265 0.76 -27.89 -29.37
N ARG A 266 0.37 -26.66 -29.71
CA ARG A 266 0.52 -25.50 -28.82
C ARG A 266 -0.58 -25.36 -27.75
N ARG A 267 -1.71 -26.10 -27.86
CA ARG A 267 -2.65 -26.29 -26.74
C ARG A 267 -2.12 -27.28 -25.68
N HIS A 268 -1.20 -28.19 -26.07
CA HIS A 268 -0.61 -29.20 -25.17
C HIS A 268 0.92 -29.09 -24.96
N HIS A 269 1.62 -28.14 -25.60
CA HIS A 269 3.05 -27.83 -25.39
C HIS A 269 3.22 -26.36 -24.99
N ALA A 270 2.75 -26.03 -23.79
CA ALA A 270 3.18 -24.88 -23.00
C ALA A 270 4.57 -25.13 -22.35
N GLY A 271 5.51 -25.65 -23.13
CA GLY A 271 6.88 -25.96 -22.69
C GLY A 271 7.88 -25.46 -23.71
N MET A 272 8.38 -24.24 -23.50
CA MET A 272 9.72 -23.84 -23.92
C MET A 272 10.62 -23.87 -22.67
N PRO A 273 11.96 -23.95 -22.84
CA PRO A 273 12.86 -24.39 -21.80
C PRO A 273 12.69 -23.48 -20.59
N ARG A 274 12.70 -24.11 -19.40
CA ARG A 274 13.02 -23.38 -18.18
C ARG A 274 14.30 -22.58 -18.48
N LEU A 275 14.47 -21.41 -17.85
CA LEU A 275 15.78 -21.16 -17.24
C LEU A 275 16.01 -22.36 -16.30
N ARG A 276 16.46 -23.49 -16.86
CA ARG A 276 17.20 -24.45 -16.06
C ARG A 276 18.43 -23.62 -15.74
N PRO A 277 18.80 -23.44 -14.47
CA PRO A 277 20.17 -23.02 -14.22
C PRO A 277 21.04 -23.96 -15.05
N GLY A 278 21.75 -23.41 -16.05
CA GLY A 278 22.84 -24.16 -16.65
C GLY A 278 23.68 -24.68 -15.50
N ASN A 279 24.26 -25.87 -15.62
CA ASN A 279 25.16 -26.40 -14.60
C ASN A 279 26.22 -25.33 -14.28
N GLY A 280 26.05 -24.57 -13.18
CA GLY A 280 26.87 -23.40 -12.82
C GLY A 280 26.16 -22.06 -12.55
N GLU A 281 24.87 -21.87 -12.85
CA GLU A 281 24.17 -20.60 -12.55
C GLU A 281 23.74 -20.49 -11.08
N GLN A 282 24.02 -19.33 -10.47
CA GLN A 282 23.70 -19.03 -9.07
C GLN A 282 22.86 -17.75 -9.00
N LEU A 283 21.54 -17.95 -8.96
CA LEU A 283 20.53 -16.89 -8.91
C LEU A 283 19.70 -17.04 -7.63
N TYR A 284 19.67 -16.01 -6.79
CA TYR A 284 18.86 -15.99 -5.58
C TYR A 284 17.74 -14.95 -5.70
N PRO A 285 16.56 -15.21 -5.11
CA PRO A 285 15.52 -14.20 -5.03
C PRO A 285 15.98 -13.07 -4.10
N VAL A 286 15.72 -11.82 -4.51
CA VAL A 286 15.94 -10.65 -3.65
C VAL A 286 14.73 -10.48 -2.74
N ALA A 287 14.98 -10.21 -1.45
CA ALA A 287 13.91 -9.89 -0.52
C ALA A 287 13.13 -8.66 -1.02
N VAL A 288 11.80 -8.74 -0.97
CA VAL A 288 10.91 -7.71 -1.51
C VAL A 288 11.11 -6.36 -0.80
N ASP A 289 11.33 -6.40 0.50
CA ASP A 289 11.66 -5.29 1.39
C ASP A 289 13.00 -4.62 1.04
N LYS A 290 13.96 -5.39 0.52
CA LYS A 290 15.20 -4.85 -0.06
C LYS A 290 14.92 -4.12 -1.38
N LEU A 291 14.08 -4.69 -2.26
CA LEU A 291 13.67 -4.06 -3.53
C LEU A 291 12.94 -2.73 -3.29
N PHE A 292 11.84 -2.80 -2.56
CA PHE A 292 11.51 -1.91 -1.46
C PHE A 292 12.40 -0.67 -1.25
N SER A 293 13.36 -0.84 -0.34
CA SER A 293 14.27 0.20 0.11
C SER A 293 15.02 0.87 -1.04
N LEU A 294 15.47 0.09 -2.03
CA LEU A 294 16.22 0.60 -3.18
C LEU A 294 15.34 1.45 -4.11
N LEU A 295 14.05 1.12 -4.20
CA LEU A 295 13.05 1.90 -4.92
C LEU A 295 12.48 3.05 -4.10
N ASN A 296 13.03 3.41 -2.94
CA ASN A 296 12.55 4.51 -2.10
C ASN A 296 13.60 5.61 -1.87
N GLU A 297 14.77 5.50 -2.50
CA GLU A 297 15.77 6.58 -2.44
C GLU A 297 15.22 7.83 -3.13
N ALA A 298 15.28 8.96 -2.43
CA ALA A 298 14.70 10.23 -2.87
C ALA A 298 15.39 10.70 -4.16
N GLU A 299 14.63 10.84 -5.24
CA GLU A 299 15.15 11.47 -6.46
C GLU A 299 15.62 12.89 -6.15
N THR A 300 16.89 13.14 -6.41
CA THR A 300 17.41 14.50 -6.44
C THR A 300 17.06 15.12 -7.79
N ARG A 301 15.85 15.70 -7.83
CA ARG A 301 15.37 16.70 -8.82
C ARG A 301 14.86 16.13 -10.15
N GLY A 302 13.54 16.26 -10.34
CA GLY A 302 12.87 16.23 -11.65
C GLY A 302 11.41 16.68 -11.50
N ARG A 303 10.90 17.52 -12.40
CA ARG A 303 9.46 17.83 -12.45
C ARG A 303 8.75 16.63 -13.08
N GLU A 304 7.96 15.92 -12.27
CA GLU A 304 7.09 14.84 -12.71
C GLU A 304 6.06 15.34 -13.74
N PRO A 305 5.89 14.67 -14.90
CA PRO A 305 4.59 14.67 -15.56
C PRO A 305 3.63 13.83 -14.73
N LEU A 306 2.52 14.43 -14.26
CA LEU A 306 1.44 13.74 -13.55
C LEU A 306 1.04 12.46 -14.32
N PRO A 307 1.00 11.28 -13.68
CA PRO A 307 0.51 10.07 -14.32
C PRO A 307 -0.93 10.30 -14.78
N LEU A 308 -1.31 9.69 -15.91
CA LEU A 308 -2.70 9.61 -16.33
C LEU A 308 -3.53 9.03 -15.18
N ASN A 309 -4.43 9.82 -14.59
CA ASN A 309 -5.32 9.30 -13.56
C ASN A 309 -6.38 8.41 -14.23
N PRO A 310 -6.33 7.07 -14.06
CA PRO A 310 -7.24 6.16 -14.73
C PRO A 310 -8.59 6.04 -14.01
N HIS A 311 -8.74 6.66 -12.83
CA HIS A 311 -9.94 6.55 -12.04
C HIS A 311 -11.05 7.44 -12.61
N PRO A 312 -12.25 6.86 -12.88
CA PRO A 312 -13.37 7.65 -13.35
C PRO A 312 -13.76 8.68 -12.29
N VAL A 313 -14.22 9.85 -12.73
CA VAL A 313 -14.80 10.86 -11.83
C VAL A 313 -16.01 10.24 -11.14
N GLN A 314 -16.01 10.25 -9.81
CA GLN A 314 -17.15 9.79 -9.02
C GLN A 314 -18.19 10.90 -8.96
N GLU A 315 -19.21 10.79 -9.81
CA GLU A 315 -20.34 11.69 -9.83
C GLU A 315 -21.43 11.24 -8.84
N ARG A 316 -21.89 12.17 -8.02
CA ARG A 316 -22.97 11.96 -7.05
C ARG A 316 -23.90 13.16 -7.03
N VAL A 317 -25.17 12.92 -7.35
CA VAL A 317 -26.24 13.90 -7.23
C VAL A 317 -27.16 13.45 -6.12
N LEU A 318 -27.22 14.23 -5.04
CA LEU A 318 -27.99 13.93 -3.84
C LEU A 318 -29.10 14.97 -3.70
N ASP A 319 -30.35 14.54 -3.79
CA ASP A 319 -31.50 15.40 -3.56
C ASP A 319 -31.91 15.35 -2.09
N LEU A 320 -31.65 16.43 -1.36
CA LEU A 320 -31.88 16.51 0.08
C LEU A 320 -33.36 16.39 0.46
N HIS A 321 -34.30 16.64 -0.46
CA HIS A 321 -35.74 16.49 -0.20
C HIS A 321 -36.20 15.03 -0.27
N LEU A 322 -35.48 14.18 -1.01
CA LEU A 322 -35.81 12.76 -1.17
C LEU A 322 -35.12 11.87 -0.13
N LEU A 323 -34.07 12.38 0.52
CA LEU A 323 -33.30 11.63 1.51
C LEU A 323 -34.02 11.59 2.86
N GLN A 324 -34.22 10.38 3.37
CA GLN A 324 -34.75 10.16 4.72
C GLN A 324 -33.59 9.98 5.71
N PRO A 325 -33.65 10.65 6.89
CA PRO A 325 -32.66 10.43 7.94
C PRO A 325 -32.73 9.00 8.47
N ALA A 326 -31.57 8.36 8.55
CA ALA A 326 -31.37 7.10 9.25
C ALA A 326 -31.01 7.35 10.73
N ALA A 327 -30.39 6.38 11.37
CA ALA A 327 -29.95 6.51 12.76
C ALA A 327 -28.92 7.66 12.94
N PRO A 328 -28.89 8.30 14.12
CA PRO A 328 -27.87 9.29 14.45
C PRO A 328 -26.47 8.64 14.44
N LEU A 329 -25.47 9.39 13.98
CA LEU A 329 -24.09 8.92 13.99
C LEU A 329 -23.62 8.68 15.43
N ARG A 330 -23.25 7.44 15.75
CA ARG A 330 -22.74 7.09 17.08
C ARG A 330 -21.26 7.34 17.20
N HIS A 331 -20.87 7.63 18.43
CA HIS A 331 -19.48 7.78 18.84
C HIS A 331 -19.15 6.82 19.97
N THR A 332 -18.08 6.05 19.81
CA THR A 332 -17.54 5.21 20.89
C THR A 332 -16.81 6.06 21.93
N ARG A 333 -16.81 5.58 23.18
CA ARG A 333 -16.03 6.16 24.28
C ARG A 333 -14.54 5.97 24.02
N MET A 334 -13.74 6.91 24.49
CA MET A 334 -12.31 6.89 24.28
C MET A 334 -11.57 6.79 25.60
N VAL A 335 -10.61 5.88 25.68
CA VAL A 335 -9.66 5.80 26.79
C VAL A 335 -8.26 6.08 26.26
N VAL A 336 -7.44 6.78 27.05
CA VAL A 336 -6.04 6.99 26.72
C VAL A 336 -5.18 6.07 27.57
N THR A 337 -4.39 5.23 26.90
CA THR A 337 -3.48 4.29 27.55
C THR A 337 -2.14 4.96 27.85
N VAL A 338 -1.74 4.87 29.10
CA VAL A 338 -0.38 5.15 29.60
C VAL A 338 0.25 3.83 30.05
N ARG A 339 1.58 3.77 30.10
CA ARG A 339 2.25 2.51 30.42
C ARG A 339 2.12 2.23 31.91
N GLU A 340 2.57 3.17 32.73
CA GLU A 340 2.70 2.99 34.18
C GLU A 340 1.97 4.12 34.90
N LEU A 341 1.63 3.89 36.17
CA LEU A 341 1.04 4.93 37.02
C LEU A 341 2.02 6.11 37.23
N ASP A 342 3.32 5.82 37.22
CA ASP A 342 4.40 6.80 37.37
C ASP A 342 4.40 7.85 36.24
N ASP A 343 3.91 7.50 35.05
CA ASP A 343 3.80 8.44 33.93
C ASP A 343 2.87 9.62 34.29
N LEU A 344 1.83 9.38 35.09
CA LEU A 344 0.85 10.38 35.51
C LEU A 344 1.38 11.33 36.60
N LEU A 345 2.52 11.03 37.22
CA LEU A 345 3.18 11.96 38.14
C LEU A 345 3.92 13.08 37.41
N ARG A 346 4.20 12.89 36.12
CA ARG A 346 4.93 13.86 35.33
C ARG A 346 4.00 15.00 34.89
N GLU A 347 4.44 16.23 35.10
CA GLU A 347 3.65 17.42 34.79
C GLU A 347 3.40 17.60 33.29
N ASP A 348 4.37 17.23 32.45
CA ASP A 348 4.25 17.27 31.00
C ASP A 348 3.13 16.35 30.50
N VAL A 349 3.08 15.11 31.00
CA VAL A 349 2.05 14.11 30.69
C VAL A 349 0.66 14.57 31.12
N ARG A 350 0.52 15.08 32.35
CA ARG A 350 -0.78 15.58 32.83
C ARG A 350 -1.29 16.73 31.97
N ARG A 351 -0.43 17.71 31.67
CA ARG A 351 -0.77 18.84 30.82
C ARG A 351 -1.16 18.40 29.40
N GLU A 352 -0.49 17.38 28.85
CA GLU A 352 -0.85 16.80 27.56
C GLU A 352 -2.24 16.14 27.58
N LEU A 353 -2.53 15.35 28.62
CA LEU A 353 -3.84 14.73 28.82
C LEU A 353 -4.95 15.76 29.02
N GLU A 354 -4.69 16.84 29.76
CA GLU A 354 -5.66 17.93 29.94
C GLU A 354 -5.98 18.63 28.63
N LYS A 355 -4.95 19.02 27.87
CA LYS A 355 -5.14 19.59 26.51
C LYS A 355 -5.93 18.65 25.61
N LEU A 356 -5.69 17.35 25.73
CA LEU A 356 -6.40 16.35 24.95
C LEU A 356 -7.87 16.24 25.37
N GLY A 357 -8.16 16.23 26.67
CA GLY A 357 -9.51 16.24 27.23
C GLY A 357 -10.32 17.50 26.90
N GLU A 358 -9.65 18.65 26.76
CA GLU A 358 -10.27 19.89 26.28
C GLU A 358 -10.59 19.83 24.78
N ALA A 359 -9.71 19.21 23.99
CA ALA A 359 -9.89 19.10 22.54
C ALA A 359 -10.93 18.04 22.14
N MET A 360 -11.05 16.95 22.90
CA MET A 360 -11.95 15.83 22.63
C MET A 360 -12.39 15.12 23.92
N PRO A 361 -13.66 14.65 23.98
CA PRO A 361 -14.18 14.02 25.20
C PRO A 361 -13.48 12.67 25.47
N LEU A 362 -12.88 12.58 26.64
CA LEU A 362 -12.27 11.37 27.19
C LEU A 362 -13.18 10.71 28.20
N PHE A 363 -13.26 9.38 28.14
CA PHE A 363 -13.97 8.58 29.13
C PHE A 363 -13.09 8.26 30.34
N GLY A 364 -11.82 7.95 30.10
CA GLY A 364 -10.90 7.57 31.17
C GLY A 364 -9.45 7.45 30.73
N ILE A 365 -8.62 7.01 31.68
CA ILE A 365 -7.22 6.64 31.49
C ILE A 365 -7.06 5.14 31.74
N ASP A 366 -6.34 4.48 30.84
CA ASP A 366 -5.99 3.07 30.91
C ASP A 366 -4.52 2.94 31.31
N ILE A 367 -4.23 2.17 32.36
CA ILE A 367 -2.87 1.97 32.85
C ILE A 367 -2.50 0.51 32.60
N ALA A 368 -1.63 0.30 31.60
CA ALA A 368 -1.30 -1.04 31.10
C ALA A 368 -0.50 -1.89 32.12
N GLU A 369 0.40 -1.27 32.88
CA GLU A 369 1.27 -1.90 33.88
C GLU A 369 1.18 -1.15 35.22
N PRO A 370 0.06 -1.24 35.97
CA PRO A 370 -0.15 -0.40 37.14
C PRO A 370 0.68 -0.82 38.36
N PHE A 371 1.06 -2.10 38.48
CA PHE A 371 1.66 -2.65 39.71
C PHE A 371 3.12 -3.12 39.56
N LEU A 372 3.43 -3.89 38.51
CA LEU A 372 4.68 -4.68 38.42
C LEU A 372 5.94 -3.83 38.20
N SER A 373 5.83 -2.67 37.56
CA SER A 373 6.98 -1.83 37.18
C SER A 373 7.01 -0.47 37.89
N SER A 374 5.92 -0.08 38.56
CA SER A 374 5.83 1.22 39.22
C SER A 374 6.69 1.30 40.48
N ARG A 375 7.48 2.38 40.59
CA ARG A 375 8.34 2.63 41.75
C ARG A 375 7.53 2.98 43.00
N LEU A 376 6.26 3.35 42.83
CA LEU A 376 5.34 3.63 43.94
C LEU A 376 5.14 2.42 44.84
N PHE A 377 5.30 1.19 44.31
CA PHE A 377 5.08 -0.04 45.07
C PHE A 377 6.38 -0.73 45.53
N ALA A 378 7.51 -0.01 45.55
CA ALA A 378 8.83 -0.58 45.89
C ALA A 378 9.03 -0.88 47.39
N SER A 379 8.68 0.03 48.31
CA SER A 379 8.78 -0.20 49.77
C SER A 379 7.80 0.65 50.57
N GLY A 380 7.25 0.07 51.65
CA GLY A 380 6.46 0.79 52.67
C GLY A 380 5.03 1.18 52.30
N TRP A 381 4.53 0.79 51.12
CA TRP A 381 3.15 1.11 50.69
C TRP A 381 2.08 0.25 51.38
N ASP A 382 2.45 -0.92 51.90
CA ASP A 382 1.55 -1.90 52.51
C ASP A 382 1.51 -1.85 54.05
N ASP A 383 2.24 -0.90 54.67
CA ASP A 383 2.24 -0.68 56.13
C ASP A 383 1.14 0.33 56.55
N PRO A 384 0.11 -0.11 57.30
CA PRO A 384 -0.99 0.75 57.75
C PRO A 384 -0.56 1.92 58.65
N LEU A 385 0.58 1.80 59.33
CA LEU A 385 1.12 2.83 60.23
C LEU A 385 1.93 3.89 59.47
N MET A 386 2.27 3.63 58.20
CA MET A 386 3.06 4.49 57.32
C MET A 386 2.19 5.19 56.26
N ALA A 387 0.91 5.38 56.56
CA ALA A 387 -0.11 6.12 55.80
C ALA A 387 0.33 7.52 55.30
N GLY A 388 1.38 8.12 55.87
CA GLY A 388 1.94 9.43 55.49
C GLY A 388 3.13 9.39 54.51
N TYR A 389 3.49 8.22 53.96
CA TYR A 389 4.66 8.09 53.09
C TYR A 389 4.45 8.72 51.70
N ALA A 390 5.55 9.07 51.03
CA ALA A 390 5.55 9.75 49.73
C ALA A 390 4.71 9.04 48.64
N CYS A 391 4.59 7.70 48.71
CA CYS A 391 3.76 6.93 47.78
C CYS A 391 2.28 7.33 47.86
N TRP A 392 1.65 7.30 49.04
CA TRP A 392 0.23 7.64 49.19
C TRP A 392 -0.06 9.11 48.88
N TYR A 393 0.90 10.00 49.17
CA TYR A 393 0.82 11.39 48.71
C TYR A 393 0.77 11.50 47.18
N ASN A 394 1.66 10.80 46.48
CA ASN A 394 1.69 10.77 45.01
C ASN A 394 0.43 10.13 44.41
N LEU A 395 -0.05 9.02 44.98
CA LEU A 395 -1.30 8.38 44.55
C LEU A 395 -2.50 9.32 44.77
N HIS A 396 -2.53 10.05 45.89
CA HIS A 396 -3.56 11.04 46.13
C HIS A 396 -3.52 12.20 45.14
N GLN A 397 -2.33 12.67 44.75
CA GLN A 397 -2.22 13.67 43.69
C GLN A 397 -2.79 13.16 42.36
N VAL A 398 -2.47 11.92 41.96
CA VAL A 398 -2.91 11.35 40.68
C VAL A 398 -4.42 11.07 40.68
N PHE A 399 -4.92 10.30 41.65
CA PHE A 399 -6.32 9.88 41.64
C PHE A 399 -7.30 10.99 41.96
N SER A 400 -6.93 11.96 42.81
CA SER A 400 -7.77 13.14 43.02
C SER A 400 -7.86 14.00 41.77
N TRP A 401 -6.76 14.16 41.03
CA TRP A 401 -6.76 14.87 39.75
C TRP A 401 -7.62 14.16 38.70
N LEU A 402 -7.49 12.83 38.56
CA LEU A 402 -8.34 12.04 37.65
C LEU A 402 -9.83 12.16 38.01
N ALA A 403 -10.16 12.09 39.30
CA ALA A 403 -11.53 12.24 39.78
C ALA A 403 -12.10 13.64 39.53
N GLN A 404 -11.29 14.71 39.70
CA GLN A 404 -11.67 16.09 39.37
C GLN A 404 -12.01 16.24 37.88
N LYS A 405 -11.30 15.55 36.99
CA LYS A 405 -11.60 15.51 35.55
C LYS A 405 -12.77 14.58 35.19
N GLN A 406 -13.32 13.87 36.17
CA GLN A 406 -14.37 12.85 36.01
C GLN A 406 -13.95 11.69 35.09
N TRP A 407 -12.66 11.39 35.02
CA TRP A 407 -12.13 10.30 34.20
C TRP A 407 -12.13 8.99 34.97
N THR A 408 -12.58 7.91 34.31
CA THR A 408 -12.46 6.56 34.86
C THR A 408 -11.02 6.07 34.78
N VAL A 409 -10.67 5.12 35.65
CA VAL A 409 -9.34 4.50 35.66
C VAL A 409 -9.47 3.03 35.39
N LEU A 410 -8.82 2.55 34.32
CA LEU A 410 -8.73 1.13 34.02
C LEU A 410 -7.38 0.59 34.49
N LEU A 411 -7.41 -0.41 35.36
CA LEU A 411 -6.24 -1.04 35.98
C LEU A 411 -6.12 -2.49 35.50
N HIS A 412 -4.97 -2.81 34.89
CA HIS A 412 -4.67 -4.16 34.42
C HIS A 412 -4.14 -5.07 35.54
N THR A 413 -4.68 -6.29 35.61
CA THR A 413 -4.20 -7.40 36.45
C THR A 413 -3.89 -8.62 35.59
N GLY A 414 -3.22 -9.61 36.15
CA GLY A 414 -2.95 -10.88 35.47
C GLY A 414 -2.70 -12.01 36.46
N LEU A 415 -2.25 -13.17 35.94
CA LEU A 415 -1.89 -14.31 36.77
C LEU A 415 -0.68 -14.07 37.67
N THR A 416 0.21 -13.17 37.25
CA THR A 416 1.39 -12.76 38.03
C THR A 416 1.05 -11.74 39.12
N THR A 417 -0.16 -11.17 39.09
CA THR A 417 -0.62 -10.25 40.14
C THR A 417 -0.89 -11.05 41.41
N ARG A 418 -0.04 -10.85 42.41
CA ARG A 418 -0.19 -11.41 43.75
C ARG A 418 -1.52 -10.96 44.37
N THR A 419 -2.41 -11.91 44.63
CA THR A 419 -3.76 -11.65 45.14
C THR A 419 -3.74 -11.03 46.54
N ASP A 420 -2.76 -11.38 47.36
CA ASP A 420 -2.57 -10.82 48.69
C ASP A 420 -2.12 -9.34 48.65
N LEU A 421 -1.23 -9.00 47.71
CA LEU A 421 -0.82 -7.61 47.48
C LEU A 421 -1.97 -6.78 46.92
N LEU A 422 -2.75 -7.32 45.97
CA LEU A 422 -3.94 -6.64 45.46
C LEU A 422 -4.95 -6.38 46.58
N ALA A 423 -5.19 -7.35 47.45
CA ALA A 423 -6.09 -7.18 48.60
C ALA A 423 -5.60 -6.08 49.55
N ARG A 424 -4.30 -6.08 49.91
CA ARG A 424 -3.72 -5.01 50.73
C ARG A 424 -3.84 -3.64 50.06
N PHE A 425 -3.56 -3.56 48.76
CA PHE A 425 -3.67 -2.31 48.01
C PHE A 425 -5.10 -1.76 48.05
N LEU A 426 -6.10 -2.61 47.82
CA LEU A 426 -7.51 -2.20 47.84
C LEU A 426 -7.97 -1.82 49.25
N GLN A 427 -7.59 -2.59 50.26
CA GLN A 427 -7.88 -2.27 51.66
C GLN A 427 -7.33 -0.89 52.05
N GLN A 428 -6.07 -0.60 51.71
CA GLN A 428 -5.48 0.70 51.99
C GLN A 428 -6.14 1.80 51.13
N SER A 429 -6.45 1.52 49.86
CA SER A 429 -7.08 2.48 48.96
C SER A 429 -8.44 2.96 49.49
N VAL A 430 -9.27 2.07 50.05
CA VAL A 430 -10.56 2.44 50.64
C VAL A 430 -10.40 3.29 51.92
N ASN A 431 -9.32 3.11 52.66
CA ASN A 431 -9.01 3.94 53.83
C ASN A 431 -8.50 5.34 53.43
N HIS A 432 -7.80 5.43 52.30
CA HIS A 432 -7.10 6.64 51.86
C HIS A 432 -7.91 7.51 50.88
N PHE A 433 -8.83 6.93 50.12
CA PHE A 433 -9.60 7.61 49.09
C PHE A 433 -11.09 7.61 49.41
N SER A 434 -11.78 8.68 49.01
CA SER A 434 -13.24 8.73 49.12
C SER A 434 -13.89 7.76 48.13
N PRO A 435 -15.13 7.29 48.39
CA PRO A 435 -15.89 6.47 47.45
C PRO A 435 -16.01 7.11 46.06
N GLU A 436 -16.08 8.44 45.97
CA GLU A 436 -16.12 9.14 44.69
C GLU A 436 -14.92 8.83 43.79
N ILE A 437 -13.73 8.63 44.35
CA ILE A 437 -12.52 8.30 43.61
C ILE A 437 -12.54 6.83 43.20
N THR A 438 -12.81 5.95 44.16
CA THR A 438 -12.68 4.49 43.97
C THR A 438 -13.82 3.88 43.15
N ASP A 439 -15.02 4.49 43.16
CA ASP A 439 -16.16 4.07 42.33
C ASP A 439 -15.90 4.24 40.82
N ARG A 440 -14.87 5.00 40.44
CA ARG A 440 -14.45 5.21 39.05
C ARG A 440 -13.41 4.21 38.57
N TRP A 441 -12.97 3.29 39.44
CA TRP A 441 -11.96 2.29 39.10
C TRP A 441 -12.60 1.06 38.46
N GLN A 442 -11.96 0.61 37.39
CA GLN A 442 -12.33 -0.55 36.61
C GLN A 442 -11.12 -1.46 36.51
N PHE A 443 -11.35 -2.77 36.48
CA PHE A 443 -10.26 -3.74 36.47
C PHE A 443 -10.39 -4.68 35.28
N VAL A 444 -9.26 -5.08 34.71
CA VAL A 444 -9.23 -6.03 33.61
C VAL A 444 -8.13 -7.06 33.82
N MET A 445 -8.48 -8.34 33.79
CA MET A 445 -7.53 -9.43 33.95
C MET A 445 -7.04 -9.96 32.60
N HIS A 446 -5.73 -9.98 32.40
CA HIS A 446 -5.09 -10.62 31.25
C HIS A 446 -5.25 -12.14 31.29
N TRP A 447 -5.91 -12.67 30.27
CA TRP A 447 -6.06 -14.11 30.09
C TRP A 447 -4.77 -14.73 29.53
N SER A 448 -4.29 -15.78 30.18
CA SER A 448 -3.11 -16.52 29.73
C SER A 448 -3.50 -17.84 29.08
N THR A 449 -2.91 -18.13 27.93
CA THR A 449 -3.05 -19.40 27.22
C THR A 449 -2.17 -20.51 27.79
N GLN A 450 -1.16 -20.17 28.60
CA GLN A 450 -0.17 -21.12 29.12
C GLN A 450 -0.58 -21.74 30.47
N ALA A 451 -1.56 -21.14 31.16
CA ALA A 451 -2.01 -21.61 32.47
C ALA A 451 -3.17 -22.61 32.34
N SER A 452 -3.25 -23.55 33.28
CA SER A 452 -4.37 -24.49 33.38
C SER A 452 -5.69 -23.74 33.64
N GLU A 453 -6.82 -24.36 33.28
CA GLU A 453 -8.14 -23.81 33.55
C GLU A 453 -8.41 -23.63 35.05
N GLU A 454 -8.00 -24.60 35.88
CA GLU A 454 -8.13 -24.54 37.34
C GLU A 454 -7.40 -23.33 37.94
N THR A 455 -6.14 -23.10 37.55
CA THR A 455 -5.36 -21.95 38.05
C THR A 455 -5.99 -20.63 37.63
N ARG A 456 -6.48 -20.53 36.38
CA ARG A 456 -7.16 -19.31 35.89
C ARG A 456 -8.46 -19.05 36.64
N ALA A 457 -9.26 -20.09 36.87
CA ALA A 457 -10.49 -20.01 37.64
C ALA A 457 -10.21 -19.59 39.09
N GLN A 458 -9.21 -20.19 39.73
CA GLN A 458 -8.83 -19.87 41.11
C GLN A 458 -8.40 -18.40 41.25
N VAL A 459 -7.48 -17.93 40.39
CA VAL A 459 -7.01 -16.53 40.43
C VAL A 459 -8.15 -15.55 40.13
N TRP A 460 -9.00 -15.84 39.14
CA TRP A 460 -10.16 -15.02 38.84
C TRP A 460 -11.12 -14.92 40.04
N GLN A 461 -11.49 -16.04 40.66
CA GLN A 461 -12.37 -16.02 41.82
C GLN A 461 -11.76 -15.28 42.98
N ALA A 462 -10.46 -15.46 43.24
CA ALA A 462 -9.75 -14.74 44.29
C ALA A 462 -9.77 -13.22 44.04
N GLN A 463 -9.36 -12.77 42.84
CA GLN A 463 -9.36 -11.34 42.49
C GLN A 463 -10.77 -10.74 42.52
N ARG A 464 -11.76 -11.46 41.99
CA ARG A 464 -13.16 -11.03 41.97
C ARG A 464 -13.75 -10.93 43.38
N ALA A 465 -13.44 -11.89 44.27
CA ALA A 465 -13.88 -11.85 45.66
C ALA A 465 -13.28 -10.64 46.38
N THR A 466 -11.97 -10.40 46.24
CA THR A 466 -11.30 -9.23 46.80
C THR A 466 -11.90 -7.92 46.26
N LEU A 467 -12.14 -7.81 44.95
CA LEU A 467 -12.77 -6.63 44.37
C LEU A 467 -14.18 -6.40 44.92
N ARG A 468 -14.99 -7.45 45.09
CA ARG A 468 -16.35 -7.31 45.64
C ARG A 468 -16.38 -6.98 47.12
N GLU A 469 -15.38 -7.39 47.88
CA GLU A 469 -15.24 -7.08 49.31
C GLU A 469 -14.93 -5.59 49.52
N TYR A 470 -13.96 -5.03 48.78
CA TYR A 470 -13.49 -3.66 48.99
C TYR A 470 -14.13 -2.63 48.06
N LEU A 471 -14.45 -3.00 46.81
CA LEU A 471 -14.96 -2.12 45.74
C LEU A 471 -16.18 -2.73 45.04
N PRO A 472 -17.36 -2.78 45.68
CA PRO A 472 -18.53 -3.49 45.16
C PRO A 472 -19.06 -2.94 43.83
N GLN A 473 -18.79 -1.69 43.50
CA GLN A 473 -19.22 -1.03 42.25
C GLN A 473 -18.23 -1.19 41.09
N ALA A 474 -17.00 -1.66 41.34
CA ALA A 474 -15.99 -1.79 40.31
C ALA A 474 -16.36 -2.89 39.31
N THR A 475 -16.25 -2.58 38.01
CA THR A 475 -16.44 -3.55 36.93
C THR A 475 -15.16 -4.36 36.73
N PHE A 476 -15.30 -5.66 36.48
CA PHE A 476 -14.19 -6.58 36.26
C PHE A 476 -14.36 -7.36 34.95
N GLY A 477 -13.42 -7.17 34.02
CA GLY A 477 -13.45 -7.79 32.70
C GLY A 477 -12.26 -8.70 32.42
N VAL A 478 -12.31 -9.36 31.27
CA VAL A 478 -11.22 -10.24 30.77
C VAL A 478 -10.57 -9.60 29.56
N TRP A 479 -9.25 -9.55 29.51
CA TRP A 479 -8.49 -9.19 28.32
C TRP A 479 -7.96 -10.43 27.61
N HIS A 480 -8.18 -10.53 26.30
CA HIS A 480 -7.68 -11.63 25.48
C HIS A 480 -7.19 -11.20 24.10
N ARG A 481 -6.08 -11.79 23.66
CA ARG A 481 -5.55 -11.67 22.29
C ARG A 481 -6.03 -12.82 21.41
N PHE A 482 -7.06 -12.56 20.62
CA PHE A 482 -7.57 -13.49 19.61
C PHE A 482 -6.60 -13.68 18.44
N ALA A 483 -6.53 -14.91 17.91
CA ALA A 483 -5.68 -15.24 16.78
C ALA A 483 -6.08 -14.48 15.49
N PRO A 484 -5.13 -14.15 14.60
CA PRO A 484 -5.44 -13.52 13.32
C PRO A 484 -6.10 -14.53 12.37
N GLY A 485 -7.43 -14.53 12.28
CA GLY A 485 -8.18 -15.39 11.36
C GLY A 485 -9.34 -16.13 12.04
N HIS A 486 -9.44 -17.44 11.81
CA HIS A 486 -10.43 -18.28 12.48
C HIS A 486 -10.09 -18.45 13.97
N THR A 487 -11.12 -18.56 14.81
CA THR A 487 -10.96 -18.79 16.25
C THR A 487 -10.10 -20.04 16.47
N GLY A 488 -8.92 -19.85 17.06
CA GLY A 488 -8.01 -20.95 17.38
C GLY A 488 -8.55 -21.78 18.55
N HIS A 489 -7.95 -22.94 18.81
CA HIS A 489 -8.32 -23.77 19.96
C HIS A 489 -8.29 -23.00 21.30
N ASN A 490 -7.33 -22.07 21.45
CA ASN A 490 -7.27 -21.18 22.61
C ASN A 490 -8.46 -20.21 22.65
N ASP A 491 -8.85 -19.60 21.52
CA ASP A 491 -9.98 -18.67 21.50
C ASP A 491 -11.27 -19.36 21.92
N GLU A 492 -11.49 -20.60 21.46
CA GLU A 492 -12.61 -21.44 21.86
C GLU A 492 -12.56 -21.75 23.36
N ALA A 493 -11.38 -22.08 23.92
CA ALA A 493 -11.22 -22.34 25.35
C ALA A 493 -11.59 -21.14 26.24
N LEU A 494 -11.33 -19.90 25.81
CA LEU A 494 -11.83 -18.72 26.53
C LEU A 494 -13.34 -18.61 26.38
N LEU A 495 -13.83 -18.71 25.14
CA LEU A 495 -15.24 -18.50 24.79
C LEU A 495 -16.17 -19.48 25.51
N ASP A 496 -15.71 -20.70 25.79
CA ASP A 496 -16.44 -21.73 26.53
C ASP A 496 -16.22 -21.66 28.05
N SER A 497 -15.31 -20.80 28.53
CA SER A 497 -14.99 -20.70 29.95
C SER A 497 -16.10 -20.05 30.78
N THR A 498 -16.24 -20.51 32.03
CA THR A 498 -17.14 -19.89 33.02
C THR A 498 -16.66 -18.51 33.49
N LEU A 499 -15.46 -18.09 33.10
CA LEU A 499 -14.90 -16.77 33.43
C LEU A 499 -15.67 -15.67 32.70
N LEU A 500 -15.92 -15.88 31.41
CA LEU A 500 -16.64 -14.90 30.58
C LEU A 500 -18.09 -14.71 31.02
N THR A 501 -18.77 -15.76 31.49
CA THR A 501 -20.15 -15.63 31.97
C THR A 501 -20.26 -14.75 33.23
N GLN A 502 -19.17 -14.58 33.97
CA GLN A 502 -19.08 -13.76 35.18
C GLN A 502 -18.41 -12.42 34.96
N ALA A 503 -17.84 -12.18 33.78
CA ALA A 503 -17.15 -10.94 33.44
C ALA A 503 -18.16 -9.84 33.08
N ASP A 504 -17.83 -8.60 33.41
CA ASP A 504 -18.67 -7.44 33.07
C ASP A 504 -18.43 -6.97 31.62
N PHE A 505 -17.24 -7.24 31.07
CA PHE A 505 -16.85 -6.89 29.70
C PHE A 505 -15.71 -7.79 29.18
N LEU A 506 -15.53 -7.81 27.85
CA LEU A 506 -14.40 -8.45 27.18
C LEU A 506 -13.55 -7.38 26.50
N ALA A 507 -12.27 -7.30 26.87
CA ALA A 507 -11.27 -6.47 26.22
C ALA A 507 -10.42 -7.28 25.23
N CYS A 508 -10.06 -6.68 24.10
CA CYS A 508 -9.21 -7.33 23.11
C CYS A 508 -8.37 -6.33 22.32
N PRO A 509 -7.26 -6.77 21.69
CA PRO A 509 -6.53 -5.98 20.72
C PRO A 509 -6.89 -6.34 19.26
N ALA A 510 -6.68 -5.39 18.33
CA ALA A 510 -6.79 -5.65 16.89
C ALA A 510 -5.75 -4.87 16.07
N ASP A 511 -4.72 -5.55 15.56
CA ASP A 511 -3.65 -4.94 14.76
C ASP A 511 -3.61 -5.57 13.35
N ALA A 512 -3.89 -4.76 12.31
CA ALA A 512 -3.89 -5.23 10.93
C ALA A 512 -2.51 -5.70 10.43
N ASN A 513 -1.41 -5.28 11.08
CA ASN A 513 -0.08 -5.76 10.75
C ASN A 513 0.10 -7.25 11.09
N GLU A 514 -0.77 -7.86 11.92
CA GLU A 514 -0.78 -9.32 12.19
C GLU A 514 -1.05 -10.16 10.93
N LEU A 515 -1.73 -9.59 9.93
CA LEU A 515 -2.12 -10.32 8.71
C LEU A 515 -1.05 -10.33 7.62
N LEU A 516 -0.01 -9.52 7.76
CA LEU A 516 0.93 -9.21 6.68
C LEU A 516 2.35 -9.58 7.08
N ASP A 517 2.92 -10.53 6.34
CA ASP A 517 4.35 -10.62 6.17
C ASP A 517 4.75 -9.66 5.04
N LEU A 518 5.36 -8.52 5.38
CA LEU A 518 5.75 -7.50 4.38
C LEU A 518 6.73 -8.04 3.33
N ALA A 519 7.41 -9.15 3.61
CA ALA A 519 8.28 -9.84 2.67
C ALA A 519 7.52 -10.69 1.64
N GLN A 520 6.24 -11.02 1.89
CA GLN A 520 5.39 -11.82 1.01
C GLN A 520 4.23 -10.98 0.46
N LEU A 521 4.31 -10.65 -0.84
CA LEU A 521 3.26 -9.91 -1.57
C LEU A 521 2.08 -10.83 -1.89
N ASP A 522 1.20 -11.08 -0.91
CA ASP A 522 -0.12 -11.66 -1.17
C ASP A 522 -1.20 -10.56 -1.27
N PRO A 523 -1.73 -10.26 -2.47
CA PRO A 523 -2.80 -9.29 -2.65
C PRO A 523 -4.07 -9.59 -1.83
N ALA A 524 -4.36 -10.86 -1.55
CA ALA A 524 -5.52 -11.25 -0.76
C ALA A 524 -5.39 -10.76 0.70
N HIS A 525 -4.21 -10.95 1.30
CA HIS A 525 -3.90 -10.46 2.66
C HIS A 525 -3.88 -8.94 2.74
N LEU A 526 -3.41 -8.27 1.69
CA LEU A 526 -3.45 -6.82 1.63
C LEU A 526 -4.89 -6.30 1.61
N SER A 527 -5.77 -6.92 0.82
CA SER A 527 -7.18 -6.52 0.76
C SER A 527 -7.94 -6.75 2.08
N SER A 528 -7.61 -7.82 2.82
CA SER A 528 -8.24 -8.11 4.12
C SER A 528 -7.80 -7.13 5.22
N SER A 529 -6.64 -6.50 5.06
CA SER A 529 -6.14 -5.52 6.03
C SER A 529 -6.92 -4.18 6.06
N GLU A 530 -7.67 -3.82 5.01
CA GLU A 530 -8.38 -2.52 4.89
C GLU A 530 -9.28 -2.21 6.08
N ASN A 531 -10.05 -3.21 6.53
CA ASN A 531 -11.04 -3.08 7.59
C ASN A 531 -10.83 -4.14 8.68
N TYR A 532 -9.60 -4.62 8.87
CA TYR A 532 -9.32 -5.74 9.76
C TYR A 532 -9.82 -5.52 11.20
N PRO A 533 -9.58 -4.37 11.88
CA PRO A 533 -10.11 -4.14 13.22
C PRO A 533 -11.64 -4.30 13.31
N VAL A 534 -12.35 -3.75 12.32
CA VAL A 534 -13.82 -3.85 12.23
C VAL A 534 -14.26 -5.30 12.01
N GLN A 535 -13.55 -6.05 11.15
CA GLN A 535 -13.86 -7.44 10.86
C GLN A 535 -13.57 -8.37 12.05
N LYS A 536 -12.43 -8.18 12.73
CA LYS A 536 -12.02 -8.95 13.91
C LYS A 536 -13.03 -8.78 15.05
N VAL A 537 -13.42 -7.54 15.36
CA VAL A 537 -14.46 -7.27 16.36
C VAL A 537 -15.80 -7.90 15.95
N ARG A 538 -16.19 -7.82 14.68
CA ARG A 538 -17.43 -8.43 14.19
C ARG A 538 -17.40 -9.95 14.36
N GLN A 539 -16.28 -10.60 14.12
CA GLN A 539 -16.09 -12.03 14.35
C GLN A 539 -16.25 -12.37 15.84
N ILE A 540 -15.57 -11.64 16.73
CA ILE A 540 -15.67 -11.82 18.18
C ILE A 540 -17.13 -11.67 18.65
N LEU A 541 -17.82 -10.60 18.24
CA LEU A 541 -19.24 -10.37 18.56
C LEU A 541 -20.16 -11.45 18.00
N THR A 542 -19.78 -12.09 16.89
CA THR A 542 -20.55 -13.21 16.31
C THR A 542 -20.34 -14.47 17.15
N SER A 543 -19.10 -14.76 17.53
CA SER A 543 -18.76 -15.90 18.41
C SER A 543 -19.41 -15.78 19.79
N LEU A 544 -19.46 -14.58 20.38
CA LEU A 544 -20.17 -14.32 21.64
C LEU A 544 -21.69 -14.55 21.49
N ARG A 545 -22.30 -14.08 20.40
CA ARG A 545 -23.73 -14.28 20.12
C ARG A 545 -24.09 -15.75 19.92
N GLN A 546 -23.25 -16.53 19.24
CA GLN A 546 -23.45 -17.98 19.09
C GLN A 546 -23.51 -18.71 20.43
N ARG A 547 -22.77 -18.22 21.43
CA ARG A 547 -22.73 -18.74 22.80
C ARG A 547 -23.72 -18.07 23.75
N LYS A 548 -24.61 -17.22 23.23
CA LYS A 548 -25.60 -16.44 24.00
C LYS A 548 -24.96 -15.56 25.10
N LEU A 549 -23.74 -15.11 24.89
CA LEU A 549 -23.05 -14.16 25.77
C LEU A 549 -23.34 -12.72 25.29
N SER A 550 -23.90 -11.88 26.16
CA SER A 550 -24.18 -10.47 25.89
C SER A 550 -23.18 -9.58 26.64
N LEU A 551 -21.90 -9.66 26.24
CA LEU A 551 -20.82 -8.87 26.84
C LEU A 551 -20.46 -7.67 25.95
N PRO A 552 -20.28 -6.47 26.51
CA PRO A 552 -19.71 -5.36 25.77
C PRO A 552 -18.23 -5.64 25.44
N VAL A 553 -17.82 -5.30 24.21
CA VAL A 553 -16.45 -5.46 23.74
C VAL A 553 -15.70 -4.14 23.83
N TRP A 554 -14.52 -4.16 24.45
CA TRP A 554 -13.62 -3.02 24.62
C TRP A 554 -12.36 -3.24 23.76
N LEU A 555 -12.10 -2.33 22.83
CA LEU A 555 -10.94 -2.41 21.96
C LEU A 555 -9.83 -1.53 22.52
N LEU A 556 -9.04 -2.05 23.47
CA LEU A 556 -8.06 -1.25 24.21
C LEU A 556 -6.78 -0.93 23.42
N SER A 557 -6.42 -1.81 22.47
CA SER A 557 -5.22 -1.63 21.64
C SER A 557 -5.54 -2.01 20.21
N TRP A 558 -5.32 -1.11 19.26
CA TRP A 558 -5.59 -1.41 17.87
C TRP A 558 -4.78 -0.54 16.93
N ASN A 559 -4.58 -1.04 15.71
CA ASN A 559 -3.89 -0.32 14.65
C ASN A 559 -4.40 -0.78 13.26
N THR A 560 -4.22 0.10 12.29
CA THR A 560 -4.40 -0.22 10.87
C THR A 560 -3.08 -0.72 10.29
N LEU A 561 -3.07 -1.04 8.99
CA LEU A 561 -1.81 -1.33 8.30
C LEU A 561 -0.87 -0.11 8.41
N THR A 562 0.38 -0.32 8.83
CA THR A 562 1.38 0.75 9.01
C THR A 562 2.75 0.44 8.43
N GLY A 563 3.09 -0.85 8.27
CA GLY A 563 4.48 -1.24 8.07
C GLY A 563 5.21 -1.40 9.40
N ASN A 564 6.45 -1.90 9.35
CA ASN A 564 7.23 -2.35 10.53
C ASN A 564 8.45 -1.46 10.87
N THR A 565 8.69 -0.40 10.10
CA THR A 565 9.82 0.53 10.30
C THR A 565 9.33 1.96 10.53
N ARG A 566 10.22 2.83 11.03
CA ARG A 566 9.92 4.26 11.22
C ARG A 566 9.51 4.96 9.94
N ALA A 567 10.24 4.70 8.86
CA ALA A 567 9.98 5.26 7.55
C ALA A 567 8.62 4.78 7.01
N THR A 568 8.36 3.47 7.01
CA THR A 568 7.10 2.93 6.48
C THR A 568 5.87 3.40 7.28
N ASN A 569 5.95 3.40 8.61
CA ASN A 569 4.88 3.89 9.48
C ASN A 569 4.63 5.39 9.32
N GLY A 570 5.71 6.16 9.15
CA GLY A 570 5.67 7.61 9.03
C GLY A 570 5.16 8.12 7.68
N TRP A 571 5.69 7.57 6.58
CA TRP A 571 5.31 7.96 5.21
C TRP A 571 3.95 7.41 4.79
N PHE A 572 3.51 6.27 5.33
CA PHE A 572 2.19 5.75 5.02
C PHE A 572 1.10 6.60 5.69
N PHE A 573 0.54 7.54 4.93
CA PHE A 573 -0.56 8.37 5.39
C PHE A 573 -1.86 7.57 5.48
N ARG A 574 -2.52 7.60 6.64
CA ARG A 574 -3.63 6.69 7.00
C ARG A 574 -4.95 7.39 7.34
N GLY A 575 -5.10 8.67 6.98
CA GLY A 575 -6.26 9.49 7.38
C GLY A 575 -7.61 8.81 7.12
N ALA A 576 -7.89 8.47 5.86
CA ALA A 576 -9.15 7.82 5.47
C ALA A 576 -9.32 6.41 6.02
N LEU A 577 -8.25 5.61 6.05
CA LEU A 577 -8.26 4.26 6.64
C LEU A 577 -8.67 4.29 8.11
N LEU A 578 -8.05 5.19 8.89
CA LEU A 578 -8.36 5.35 10.32
C LEU A 578 -9.80 5.84 10.51
N MET A 579 -10.25 6.82 9.73
CA MET A 579 -11.63 7.31 9.78
C MET A 579 -12.65 6.21 9.45
N GLN A 580 -12.39 5.40 8.41
CA GLN A 580 -13.27 4.30 8.01
C GLN A 580 -13.37 3.24 9.11
N ASN A 581 -12.25 2.90 9.75
CA ASN A 581 -12.25 1.96 10.88
C ASN A 581 -13.00 2.55 12.09
N LEU A 582 -12.80 3.82 12.45
CA LEU A 582 -13.53 4.47 13.55
C LEU A 582 -15.05 4.47 13.33
N LEU A 583 -15.49 4.83 12.12
CA LEU A 583 -16.91 4.81 11.75
C LEU A 583 -17.49 3.39 11.74
N GLY A 584 -16.70 2.38 11.40
CA GLY A 584 -17.13 0.98 11.46
C GLY A 584 -17.16 0.39 12.87
N LEU A 585 -16.23 0.83 13.73
CA LEU A 585 -16.11 0.40 15.12
C LEU A 585 -17.14 1.07 16.03
N SER A 586 -17.63 2.26 15.67
CA SER A 586 -18.53 3.06 16.52
C SER A 586 -19.83 2.36 16.91
N GLU A 587 -20.29 1.43 16.08
CA GLU A 587 -21.49 0.62 16.30
C GLU A 587 -21.21 -0.72 17.01
N GLN A 588 -19.94 -1.09 17.16
CA GLN A 588 -19.55 -2.45 17.55
C GLN A 588 -18.81 -2.50 18.90
N VAL A 589 -18.07 -1.45 19.25
CA VAL A 589 -17.28 -1.42 20.49
C VAL A 589 -17.77 -0.36 21.45
N TRP A 590 -17.77 -0.71 22.74
CA TRP A 590 -18.23 0.19 23.80
C TRP A 590 -17.14 1.21 24.19
N LEU A 591 -15.87 0.80 24.10
CA LEU A 591 -14.68 1.60 24.39
C LEU A 591 -13.60 1.34 23.34
N ALA A 592 -12.90 2.39 22.92
CA ALA A 592 -11.72 2.33 22.05
C ALA A 592 -10.53 3.00 22.75
N GLY A 593 -9.42 2.29 22.84
CA GLY A 593 -8.18 2.72 23.47
C GLY A 593 -7.16 3.28 22.47
N PHE A 594 -6.40 4.27 22.93
CA PHE A 594 -5.35 4.94 22.18
C PHE A 594 -4.18 5.22 23.11
N TRP A 595 -2.95 4.99 22.68
CA TRP A 595 -1.78 5.28 23.50
C TRP A 595 -1.45 6.77 23.48
N LEU A 596 -0.95 7.32 24.58
CA LEU A 596 -0.51 8.71 24.62
C LEU A 596 0.82 8.90 23.86
N ASN A 597 1.84 8.13 24.24
CA ASN A 597 3.26 8.21 23.83
C ASN A 597 4.00 9.46 24.33
N SER A 598 4.41 9.42 25.61
CA SER A 598 5.08 10.50 26.36
C SER A 598 6.62 10.38 26.36
N GLY A 599 7.25 10.43 25.19
CA GLY A 599 8.68 10.79 25.02
C GLY A 599 9.78 9.86 25.57
N LEU A 600 9.47 8.84 26.38
CA LEU A 600 10.43 7.83 26.88
C LEU A 600 10.14 6.42 26.34
N GLN A 601 9.12 6.28 25.50
CA GLN A 601 8.78 5.00 24.91
C GLN A 601 9.80 4.70 23.81
N GLY A 602 10.63 3.67 24.04
CA GLY A 602 11.60 3.17 23.09
C GLY A 602 10.90 2.71 21.82
N GLU A 603 10.69 3.63 20.88
CA GLU A 603 10.10 3.33 19.57
C GLU A 603 11.00 2.42 18.74
N ALA A 604 12.28 2.24 19.11
CA ALA A 604 13.18 1.30 18.46
C ALA A 604 13.43 0.09 19.36
N ARG A 605 12.96 -1.08 18.93
CA ARG A 605 13.61 -2.34 19.35
C ARG A 605 15.04 -2.35 18.79
N ALA A 606 15.94 -3.14 19.39
CA ALA A 606 17.36 -3.22 19.00
C ALA A 606 17.64 -3.48 17.49
N ASN A 607 16.62 -3.85 16.72
CA ASN A 607 16.68 -4.17 15.29
C ASN A 607 16.00 -3.12 14.36
N ASN A 608 15.93 -1.83 14.73
CA ASN A 608 15.26 -0.77 13.94
C ASN A 608 13.76 -0.99 13.64
N THR A 609 13.11 -1.94 14.32
CA THR A 609 11.68 -2.21 14.22
C THR A 609 10.90 -1.45 15.29
N ILE A 610 9.72 -0.94 14.93
CA ILE A 610 8.84 -0.19 15.83
C ILE A 610 7.76 -1.11 16.39
N ASP A 611 7.33 -0.86 17.63
CA ASP A 611 6.09 -1.44 18.14
C ASP A 611 4.87 -0.90 17.38
N THR A 612 4.28 -1.74 16.54
CA THR A 612 3.12 -1.42 15.71
C THR A 612 1.80 -1.80 16.37
N SER A 613 1.83 -2.34 17.59
CA SER A 613 0.66 -2.95 18.23
C SER A 613 -0.48 -1.95 18.46
N SER A 614 -0.19 -0.66 18.60
CA SER A 614 -1.19 0.34 18.99
C SER A 614 -1.00 1.72 18.38
N LEU A 615 -2.12 2.43 18.19
CA LEU A 615 -2.15 3.83 17.76
C LEU A 615 -1.78 4.78 18.89
N ALA A 616 -0.62 5.42 18.76
CA ALA A 616 -0.22 6.56 19.59
C ALA A 616 -0.82 7.88 19.06
N LEU A 617 -1.39 8.69 19.95
CA LEU A 617 -1.94 10.01 19.63
C LEU A 617 -0.85 11.06 19.45
N GLN A 618 0.27 10.94 20.17
CA GLN A 618 1.36 11.90 20.13
C GLN A 618 2.69 11.27 19.67
N TYR A 619 3.55 12.15 19.20
CA TYR A 619 4.95 11.94 18.93
C TYR A 619 5.78 12.70 19.98
N ASN A 620 7.11 12.55 19.94
CA ASN A 620 8.02 13.26 20.82
C ASN A 620 7.67 14.75 20.96
N HIS A 621 7.83 15.28 22.18
CA HIS A 621 7.47 16.66 22.55
C HIS A 621 5.97 17.00 22.41
N GLY A 622 5.08 15.99 22.51
CA GLY A 622 3.63 16.19 22.52
C GLY A 622 3.03 16.50 21.15
N LEU A 623 3.79 16.30 20.07
CA LEU A 623 3.35 16.60 18.71
C LEU A 623 2.21 15.67 18.27
N PRO A 624 1.07 16.19 17.80
CA PRO A 624 -0.04 15.35 17.35
C PRO A 624 0.31 14.48 16.14
N ARG A 625 0.14 13.16 16.26
CA ARG A 625 0.21 12.23 15.12
C ARG A 625 -1.07 12.30 14.28
N PRO A 626 -1.06 11.82 13.02
CA PRO A 626 -2.24 11.88 12.15
C PRO A 626 -3.54 11.34 12.77
N ILE A 627 -3.48 10.27 13.58
CA ILE A 627 -4.65 9.72 14.27
C ILE A 627 -5.32 10.73 15.22
N TYR A 628 -4.57 11.62 15.87
CA TYR A 628 -5.14 12.69 16.71
C TYR A 628 -6.12 13.55 15.90
N TRP A 629 -5.71 13.96 14.70
CA TRP A 629 -6.54 14.80 13.82
C TRP A 629 -7.71 14.02 13.22
N VAL A 630 -7.53 12.74 12.94
CA VAL A 630 -8.64 11.87 12.50
C VAL A 630 -9.70 11.76 13.59
N VAL A 631 -9.30 11.52 14.84
CA VAL A 631 -10.23 11.48 15.98
C VAL A 631 -10.89 12.84 16.18
N TRP A 632 -10.13 13.93 16.07
CA TRP A 632 -10.67 15.28 16.17
C TRP A 632 -11.72 15.57 15.08
N LEU A 633 -11.45 15.19 13.82
CA LEU A 633 -12.41 15.27 12.72
C LEU A 633 -13.62 14.37 12.96
N TRP A 634 -13.40 13.16 13.48
CA TRP A 634 -14.47 12.22 13.78
C TRP A 634 -15.42 12.79 14.84
N ARG A 635 -14.91 13.38 15.93
CA ARG A 635 -15.72 14.04 16.98
C ARG A 635 -16.48 15.28 16.51
N ARG A 636 -16.11 15.85 15.37
CA ARG A 636 -16.86 16.95 14.72
C ARG A 636 -18.07 16.47 13.91
N LEU A 637 -18.05 15.22 13.43
CA LEU A 637 -19.16 14.63 12.70
C LEU A 637 -20.33 14.38 13.66
N ARG A 638 -21.48 14.99 13.38
CA ARG A 638 -22.65 14.95 14.28
C ARG A 638 -23.95 14.96 13.46
N GLY A 639 -25.02 14.49 14.10
CA GLY A 639 -26.36 14.51 13.53
C GLY A 639 -26.81 13.19 12.92
N GLU A 640 -27.86 13.26 12.11
CA GLU A 640 -28.52 12.12 11.49
C GLU A 640 -27.83 11.73 10.19
N VAL A 641 -27.61 10.44 9.98
CA VAL A 641 -26.99 9.93 8.74
C VAL A 641 -28.02 9.97 7.61
N LEU A 642 -27.75 10.75 6.55
CA LEU A 642 -28.57 10.75 5.33
C LEU A 642 -28.04 9.74 4.30
N VAL A 643 -26.73 9.69 4.13
CA VAL A 643 -26.04 8.79 3.18
C VAL A 643 -24.76 8.29 3.83
N ASN A 644 -24.52 6.98 3.80
CA ASN A 644 -23.26 6.38 4.26
C ASN A 644 -22.78 5.35 3.22
N GLU A 645 -22.02 5.82 2.24
CA GLU A 645 -21.34 5.02 1.22
C GLU A 645 -19.87 4.79 1.60
N LYS A 646 -19.14 3.97 0.84
CA LYS A 646 -17.70 3.70 1.08
C LYS A 646 -16.87 4.99 1.17
N ASN A 647 -17.06 5.90 0.21
CA ASN A 647 -16.23 7.10 0.06
C ASN A 647 -16.93 8.40 0.47
N LEU A 648 -18.22 8.36 0.80
CA LEU A 648 -19.04 9.54 1.03
C LEU A 648 -19.95 9.31 2.24
N LEU A 649 -19.93 10.25 3.19
CA LEU A 649 -20.84 10.30 4.32
C LEU A 649 -21.52 11.67 4.34
N LEU A 650 -22.84 11.71 4.30
CA LEU A 650 -23.65 12.93 4.40
C LEU A 650 -24.48 12.87 5.68
N LEU A 651 -24.34 13.90 6.51
CA LEU A 651 -25.06 14.05 7.77
C LEU A 651 -25.92 15.31 7.74
N ARG A 652 -27.04 15.27 8.47
CA ARG A 652 -27.87 16.43 8.76
C ARG A 652 -27.74 16.80 10.23
N HIS A 653 -27.37 18.04 10.51
CA HIS A 653 -27.18 18.53 11.88
C HIS A 653 -27.84 19.89 12.06
N HIS A 654 -28.90 19.93 12.89
CA HIS A 654 -29.79 21.08 13.01
C HIS A 654 -30.30 21.57 11.64
N ASN A 655 -30.03 22.82 11.28
CA ASN A 655 -30.38 23.40 9.97
C ASN A 655 -29.23 23.31 8.95
N GLY A 656 -28.15 22.57 9.26
CA GLY A 656 -26.96 22.43 8.41
C GLY A 656 -26.72 21.00 7.94
N TYR A 657 -25.70 20.85 7.09
CA TYR A 657 -25.27 19.58 6.52
C TYR A 657 -23.77 19.40 6.68
N GLN A 658 -23.31 18.16 6.91
CA GLN A 658 -21.90 17.82 6.88
C GLN A 658 -21.65 16.76 5.81
N LEU A 659 -20.74 17.04 4.88
CA LEU A 659 -20.34 16.11 3.82
C LEU A 659 -18.87 15.71 4.05
N LEU A 660 -18.62 14.44 4.31
CA LEU A 660 -17.28 13.87 4.42
C LEU A 660 -16.98 13.01 3.18
N LEU A 661 -15.98 13.44 2.41
CA LEU A 661 -15.38 12.68 1.32
C LEU A 661 -14.12 11.97 1.83
N ARG A 662 -13.92 10.74 1.37
CA ARG A 662 -12.83 9.86 1.82
C ARG A 662 -12.31 9.07 0.63
N ASN A 663 -10.99 8.92 0.54
CA ASN A 663 -10.38 8.07 -0.47
C ASN A 663 -9.57 6.96 0.22
N THR A 664 -10.25 5.90 0.66
CA THR A 664 -9.60 4.80 1.37
C THR A 664 -8.87 3.88 0.40
N VAL A 665 -7.57 3.74 0.58
CA VAL A 665 -6.69 2.96 -0.29
C VAL A 665 -5.73 2.15 0.56
N VAL A 666 -5.65 0.85 0.28
CA VAL A 666 -4.64 -0.03 0.88
C VAL A 666 -3.64 -0.42 -0.18
N PHE A 667 -2.36 -0.19 0.13
CA PHE A 667 -1.23 -0.65 -0.65
C PHE A 667 -0.11 -1.07 0.32
N ASN A 668 0.92 -1.74 -0.20
CA ASN A 668 2.06 -2.15 0.63
C ASN A 668 2.75 -0.89 1.21
N PRO A 669 2.83 -0.70 2.54
CA PRO A 669 3.39 0.49 3.16
C PRO A 669 4.82 0.81 2.75
N LEU A 670 5.55 -0.18 2.25
CA LEU A 670 6.87 -0.02 1.66
C LEU A 670 6.89 0.87 0.41
N LEU A 671 5.76 1.11 -0.25
CA LEU A 671 5.65 2.00 -1.41
C LEU A 671 5.23 3.44 -1.03
N SER A 672 5.16 3.76 0.26
CA SER A 672 4.61 5.05 0.73
C SER A 672 5.51 6.26 0.52
N SER A 673 6.73 6.07 0.06
CA SER A 673 7.63 7.16 -0.34
C SER A 673 7.60 7.46 -1.85
N GLU A 674 6.97 6.59 -2.66
CA GLU A 674 6.91 6.76 -4.10
C GLU A 674 5.74 7.68 -4.51
N GLU A 675 6.00 8.97 -4.69
CA GLU A 675 4.96 9.97 -4.97
C GLU A 675 4.16 9.64 -6.24
N ALA A 676 4.84 9.34 -7.36
CA ALA A 676 4.20 8.90 -8.59
C ALA A 676 3.31 7.66 -8.41
N PHE A 677 3.61 6.77 -7.46
CA PHE A 677 2.76 5.63 -7.11
C PHE A 677 1.54 6.05 -6.30
N ILE A 678 1.71 6.87 -5.28
CA ILE A 678 0.62 7.39 -4.46
C ILE A 678 -0.39 8.16 -5.31
N GLN A 679 0.10 8.97 -6.26
CA GLN A 679 -0.73 9.74 -7.19
C GLN A 679 -1.66 8.86 -8.05
N ARG A 680 -1.32 7.58 -8.30
CA ARG A 680 -2.17 6.65 -9.08
C ARG A 680 -3.51 6.39 -8.41
N PHE A 681 -3.58 6.49 -7.09
CA PHE A 681 -4.80 6.26 -6.33
C PHE A 681 -5.63 7.53 -6.09
N ARG A 682 -5.24 8.65 -6.70
CA ARG A 682 -5.98 9.91 -6.59
C ARG A 682 -7.38 9.72 -7.16
N GLN A 683 -8.40 10.09 -6.39
CA GLN A 683 -9.81 9.95 -6.80
C GLN A 683 -10.45 11.33 -6.95
N GLN A 684 -11.05 11.57 -8.12
CA GLN A 684 -11.83 12.78 -8.38
C GLN A 684 -13.30 12.55 -8.03
N TYR A 685 -13.91 13.54 -7.39
CA TYR A 685 -15.30 13.56 -6.96
C TYR A 685 -15.99 14.78 -7.56
N HIS A 686 -17.20 14.58 -8.05
CA HIS A 686 -18.13 15.64 -8.40
C HIS A 686 -19.43 15.39 -7.64
N VAL A 687 -19.70 16.21 -6.62
CA VAL A 687 -20.85 16.04 -5.74
C VAL A 687 -21.77 17.24 -5.86
N GLN A 688 -23.04 16.98 -6.13
CA GLN A 688 -24.10 17.98 -6.19
C GLN A 688 -25.16 17.68 -5.12
N LEU A 689 -25.40 18.64 -4.22
CA LEU A 689 -26.47 18.61 -3.23
C LEU A 689 -27.62 19.50 -3.72
N LYS A 690 -28.74 18.91 -4.13
CA LYS A 690 -29.94 19.65 -4.57
C LYS A 690 -30.84 19.98 -3.38
N GLY A 691 -31.61 21.06 -3.48
CA GLY A 691 -32.54 21.50 -2.43
C GLY A 691 -31.95 22.49 -1.42
N LEU A 692 -30.72 22.98 -1.64
CA LEU A 692 -30.14 24.08 -0.86
C LEU A 692 -30.39 25.42 -1.55
N SER A 693 -31.03 26.35 -0.84
CA SER A 693 -31.25 27.72 -1.28
C SER A 693 -30.92 28.72 -0.16
N GLY A 694 -30.61 29.96 -0.53
CA GLY A 694 -30.29 31.03 0.41
C GLY A 694 -28.79 31.25 0.59
N ARG A 695 -28.39 31.92 1.68
CA ARG A 695 -26.98 32.18 2.00
C ARG A 695 -26.45 31.10 2.93
N TRP A 696 -25.30 30.54 2.59
CA TRP A 696 -24.67 29.46 3.31
C TRP A 696 -23.21 29.76 3.58
N ARG A 697 -22.74 29.41 4.78
CA ARG A 697 -21.34 29.36 5.14
C ARG A 697 -20.84 27.95 4.97
N ILE A 698 -19.76 27.80 4.22
CA ILE A 698 -19.16 26.52 3.88
C ILE A 698 -17.74 26.52 4.44
N LYS A 699 -17.52 25.67 5.45
CA LYS A 699 -16.19 25.38 5.98
C LYS A 699 -15.69 24.08 5.38
N CYS A 700 -14.42 24.03 5.01
CA CYS A 700 -13.79 22.83 4.48
C CYS A 700 -12.50 22.52 5.23
N HIS A 701 -12.40 21.31 5.76
CA HIS A 701 -11.19 20.73 6.32
C HIS A 701 -10.61 19.71 5.34
N LEU A 702 -9.41 19.97 4.82
CA LEU A 702 -8.64 19.04 4.00
C LEU A 702 -7.56 18.38 4.85
N PHE A 703 -7.51 17.05 4.86
CA PHE A 703 -6.53 16.28 5.60
C PHE A 703 -5.93 15.19 4.72
N ASP A 704 -4.67 15.39 4.32
CA ASP A 704 -3.91 14.52 3.41
C ASP A 704 -2.42 14.52 3.81
N GLN A 705 -1.57 13.87 3.00
CA GLN A 705 -0.13 13.77 3.24
C GLN A 705 0.60 15.13 3.27
N HIS A 706 0.02 16.19 2.72
CA HIS A 706 0.60 17.54 2.69
C HIS A 706 -0.09 18.50 3.67
N ASN A 707 -1.30 18.15 4.11
CA ASN A 707 -2.21 18.92 4.95
C ASN A 707 -2.53 18.15 6.24
N GLY A 708 -1.50 17.84 7.03
CA GLY A 708 -1.67 17.25 8.36
C GLY A 708 -0.83 16.00 8.66
N ALA A 709 0.02 15.56 7.72
CA ALA A 709 1.04 14.57 8.02
C ALA A 709 2.19 15.19 8.82
N LEU A 710 2.62 14.47 9.86
CA LEU A 710 3.72 14.89 10.73
C LEU A 710 5.09 14.49 10.18
N TYR A 711 5.21 13.26 9.68
CA TYR A 711 6.50 12.67 9.31
C TYR A 711 7.26 13.43 8.22
N PRO A 712 6.62 13.89 7.12
CA PRO A 712 7.31 14.69 6.10
C PRO A 712 7.89 16.00 6.64
N LEU A 713 7.28 16.58 7.68
CA LEU A 713 7.78 17.79 8.33
C LEU A 713 9.05 17.50 9.14
N ILE A 714 9.06 16.38 9.87
CA ILE A 714 10.22 15.94 10.68
C ILE A 714 11.42 15.63 9.78
N GLU A 715 11.24 14.82 8.73
CA GLU A 715 12.30 14.51 7.74
C GLU A 715 12.80 15.76 6.99
N GLY A 716 11.93 16.76 6.81
CA GLY A 716 12.31 18.04 6.22
C GLY A 716 13.38 18.79 7.03
N VAL A 717 13.55 18.49 8.32
CA VAL A 717 14.56 19.12 9.16
C VAL A 717 15.91 18.45 8.98
N ARG A 718 16.74 19.04 8.13
CA ARG A 718 18.12 18.62 7.86
C ARG A 718 19.11 19.24 8.86
N SER A 719 18.99 18.88 10.14
CA SER A 719 19.83 19.38 11.23
C SER A 719 20.44 18.23 12.03
N GLU A 720 21.76 18.26 12.24
CA GLU A 720 22.47 17.29 13.10
C GLU A 720 22.06 17.38 14.57
N ARG A 721 21.60 18.56 15.02
CA ARG A 721 21.13 18.79 16.40
C ARG A 721 19.63 18.54 16.58
N GLY A 722 18.92 18.26 15.49
CA GLY A 722 17.47 18.15 15.46
C GLY A 722 16.73 19.51 15.47
N PRO A 723 15.40 19.49 15.62
CA PRO A 723 14.54 20.68 15.65
C PRO A 723 14.70 21.48 16.95
N ASP A 724 14.71 22.81 16.85
CA ASP A 724 14.62 23.71 17.99
C ASP A 724 13.15 24.00 18.38
N GLU A 725 12.94 24.82 19.43
CA GLU A 725 11.62 25.13 19.95
C GLU A 725 10.71 25.83 18.93
N GLU A 726 11.28 26.70 18.10
CA GLU A 726 10.54 27.37 17.02
C GLU A 726 10.05 26.35 15.99
N MET A 727 10.94 25.45 15.56
CA MET A 727 10.60 24.38 14.64
C MET A 727 9.53 23.44 15.21
N TRP A 728 9.61 23.09 16.50
CA TRP A 728 8.57 22.27 17.13
C TRP A 728 7.19 22.94 17.11
N ARG A 729 7.11 24.23 17.45
CA ARG A 729 5.85 24.99 17.38
C ARG A 729 5.34 25.13 15.96
N TRP A 730 6.23 25.35 15.00
CA TRP A 730 5.88 25.42 13.59
C TRP A 730 5.30 24.09 13.10
N MET A 731 5.93 22.96 13.42
CA MET A 731 5.42 21.62 13.08
C MET A 731 4.06 21.35 13.70
N GLU A 732 3.86 21.69 14.97
CA GLU A 732 2.57 21.53 15.66
C GLU A 732 1.43 22.29 14.94
N HIS A 733 1.75 23.46 14.39
CA HIS A 733 0.80 24.25 13.60
C HIS A 733 0.58 23.66 12.20
N LYS A 734 1.66 23.27 11.51
CA LYS A 734 1.60 22.78 10.12
C LYS A 734 1.02 21.35 10.02
N ALA A 735 1.16 20.54 11.06
CA ALA A 735 0.60 19.19 11.12
C ALA A 735 -0.94 19.14 11.28
N ARG A 736 -1.65 20.28 11.18
CA ARG A 736 -3.11 20.36 11.29
C ARG A 736 -3.81 20.16 9.93
N PRO A 737 -5.06 19.68 9.91
CA PRO A 737 -5.91 19.75 8.72
C PRO A 737 -6.04 21.19 8.23
N THR A 738 -5.83 21.43 6.93
CA THR A 738 -5.97 22.75 6.33
C THR A 738 -7.45 23.16 6.36
N LEU A 739 -7.73 24.34 6.92
CA LEU A 739 -9.06 24.90 7.04
C LEU A 739 -9.25 26.02 6.01
N SER A 740 -10.37 25.99 5.30
CA SER A 740 -10.86 27.09 4.47
C SER A 740 -12.33 27.39 4.78
N MET A 741 -12.76 28.63 4.57
CA MET A 741 -14.12 29.07 4.80
C MET A 741 -14.55 30.06 3.73
N ARG A 742 -15.78 29.94 3.26
CA ARG A 742 -16.38 30.87 2.31
C ARG A 742 -17.89 30.94 2.52
N ASP A 743 -18.46 32.10 2.18
CA ASP A 743 -19.90 32.33 2.20
C ASP A 743 -20.40 32.35 0.74
N GLU A 744 -21.42 31.55 0.44
CA GLU A 744 -21.99 31.40 -0.90
C GLU A 744 -23.51 31.64 -0.88
N ARG A 745 -24.04 32.23 -1.97
CA ARG A 745 -25.48 32.33 -2.19
C ARG A 745 -25.91 31.25 -3.19
N LEU A 746 -26.70 30.30 -2.71
CA LEU A 746 -27.16 29.13 -3.45
C LEU A 746 -28.58 29.35 -3.95
N HIS A 747 -28.84 28.98 -5.20
CA HIS A 747 -30.15 29.12 -5.83
C HIS A 747 -30.87 27.78 -6.00
N ASP A 748 -30.14 26.71 -6.34
CA ASP A 748 -30.75 25.43 -6.73
C ASP A 748 -29.90 24.22 -6.29
N GLY A 749 -29.17 24.39 -5.19
CA GLY A 749 -28.23 23.41 -4.66
C GLY A 749 -26.79 23.92 -4.55
N TRP A 750 -25.93 23.05 -4.03
CA TRP A 750 -24.49 23.25 -3.91
C TRP A 750 -23.75 22.19 -4.72
N GLN A 751 -22.62 22.54 -5.31
CA GLN A 751 -21.78 21.59 -6.04
C GLN A 751 -20.32 21.76 -5.70
N ILE A 752 -19.58 20.65 -5.72
CA ILE A 752 -18.14 20.64 -5.51
C ILE A 752 -17.47 19.64 -6.46
N THR A 753 -16.35 20.07 -7.02
CA THR A 753 -15.39 19.18 -7.66
C THR A 753 -14.15 19.13 -6.79
N ALA A 754 -13.80 17.94 -6.30
CA ALA A 754 -12.68 17.73 -5.40
C ALA A 754 -11.79 16.60 -5.92
N SER A 755 -10.49 16.69 -5.68
CA SER A 755 -9.53 15.65 -5.99
C SER A 755 -8.85 15.22 -4.70
N LEU A 756 -9.10 14.00 -4.25
CA LEU A 756 -8.54 13.47 -3.01
C LEU A 756 -7.39 12.53 -3.32
N GLU A 757 -6.26 12.74 -2.65
CA GLU A 757 -5.10 11.83 -2.71
C GLU A 757 -5.37 10.52 -1.98
N SER A 758 -4.45 9.56 -2.05
CA SER A 758 -4.60 8.29 -1.34
C SER A 758 -4.74 8.55 0.16
N ASN A 759 -5.73 7.92 0.79
CA ASN A 759 -6.03 8.05 2.21
C ASN A 759 -6.35 9.46 2.69
N ALA A 760 -6.71 10.39 1.79
CA ALA A 760 -7.13 11.73 2.15
C ALA A 760 -8.58 11.79 2.66
N LEU A 761 -8.85 12.80 3.50
CA LEU A 761 -10.15 13.17 4.03
C LEU A 761 -10.47 14.61 3.63
N MET A 762 -11.72 14.87 3.26
CA MET A 762 -12.24 16.22 3.05
C MET A 762 -13.60 16.36 3.71
N LEU A 763 -13.70 17.21 4.73
CA LEU A 763 -14.94 17.46 5.47
C LEU A 763 -15.46 18.85 5.14
N PHE A 764 -16.67 18.92 4.59
CA PHE A 764 -17.43 20.14 4.39
C PHE A 764 -18.50 20.28 5.48
N GLU A 765 -18.57 21.46 6.10
CA GLU A 765 -19.63 21.84 7.02
C GLU A 765 -20.40 23.01 6.41
N LEU A 766 -21.66 22.77 6.07
CA LEU A 766 -22.58 23.74 5.48
C LEU A 766 -23.55 24.22 6.55
N ALA A 767 -23.46 25.50 6.89
CA ALA A 767 -24.34 26.15 7.86
C ALA A 767 -25.10 27.30 7.20
N PRO A 768 -26.43 27.41 7.36
CA PRO A 768 -27.18 28.52 6.80
C PRO A 768 -26.80 29.81 7.53
N LEU A 769 -26.59 30.89 6.77
CA LEU A 769 -26.44 32.23 7.30
C LEU A 769 -27.84 32.81 7.42
N LEU A 770 -28.41 32.73 8.63
CA LEU A 770 -29.62 33.48 8.96
C LEU A 770 -29.35 34.94 8.65
N SER A 771 -30.18 35.55 7.80
CA SER A 771 -30.25 37.00 7.71
C SER A 771 -30.59 37.48 9.11
N HIS A 772 -29.66 38.15 9.78
CA HIS A 772 -30.05 39.09 10.83
C HIS A 772 -31.02 40.06 10.17
N GLU A 773 -32.30 39.91 10.47
CA GLU A 773 -33.25 41.01 10.31
C GLU A 773 -32.72 42.12 11.21
N THR A 774 -32.31 43.21 10.54
CA THR A 774 -31.91 44.49 11.13
C THR A 774 -32.97 45.08 12.02
#